data_AF-A0A803LV33-F1
#
_entry.id   AF-A0A803LV33-F1
#
_cell.length_a   1.000
_cell.length_b   1.000
_cell.length_c   1.000
_cell.angle_alpha   90.00
_cell.angle_beta   90.00
_cell.angle_gamma   90.00
#
_symmetry.space_group_name_H-M   'P 1'
#
loop_
_entity.id
_entity.type
_entity.pdbx_description
1 polymer ?
#
loop_
_entity_poly.entity_id
_entity_poly.type
_entity_poly.pdbx_seq_one_letter_code
_entity_poly.pdbx_strand_id
1 'polypeptide(L)'
;MAMGRALVRSLYLVHHHRRLCCLPYTSITLHFRRLLSVRTSPGIEWSEAQKITLSADLETSARQLLKFLAEIDKNHTLYEGPVLDRAIYRYKNYWLPLLAKNSEPAGLGCPLVVPLDCEWIWHIHRLNPKRYKTDCEELYGRILDHSNVESTTQRTSLNQMNEIWTRMFLDEPFEVDLSNPMTESDAVSKSDSQKSTDYDLVSAVKRQSTFFYQVSRPHVSNNIFLKEAIARYKGFLHLIKKNKEMSIKRFCVPTYDIDLIWHAHQLHSALYCKDTTAICGEVLDHDDTDTDRSEGMKLSVEFMETSKRWEELYGLRYWKAGAMYRGSAPSPLTVDAHIFEKTQKSEILANKSQNIIQLPKKMLIEVLLEIVEVRGLPQRHGDKLFIKFSQRNKNNLHYITEKNLSISTESQKKQVINFQSEPTSELLFELMSKSSTTNYLNSAKIIGTTTISLVDVVNAGQQLSVDRWFELLPPLESKDTNPPISLRISLSFTPPASAPYMLHMVPSGGVKSHTLVLDKAGNPVIGVYMRCVDKSPYEVIGVLESREDSILAKKEGAGWSLMDSQWDFRPRNKPENSYELLGETKVIFFPGKKLDYETKHSSQKDEHDNFTTAVEFSPENPYGKAVALLDLKFGVLQVKEDWFLLPGTISAYCILYDAYGREWEKKLDTMTQEECRDFSVISALDGSGREEDCSGASIGGDGGGGDCSGGSCGGATCGGGCGGCGG
;
A
#
# COMPACT_ATOMS: atom_id res chain seq x y z
N MET A 1 41.85 40.86 -13.36
CA MET A 1 41.47 41.45 -14.67
C MET A 1 41.61 40.34 -15.71
N ALA A 2 40.48 39.76 -16.12
CA ALA A 2 39.90 39.92 -17.46
C ALA A 2 40.79 39.31 -18.57
N MET A 3 40.46 38.11 -19.06
CA MET A 3 39.61 37.84 -20.23
C MET A 3 40.33 37.95 -21.59
N GLY A 4 40.06 36.99 -22.48
CA GLY A 4 40.10 37.18 -23.95
C GLY A 4 40.95 36.13 -24.67
N ARG A 5 40.39 35.00 -25.16
CA ARG A 5 39.69 34.83 -26.46
C ARG A 5 40.62 35.10 -27.67
N ALA A 6 40.54 34.48 -28.84
CA ALA A 6 39.93 33.28 -29.40
C ALA A 6 40.22 33.34 -30.92
N LEU A 7 40.31 32.18 -31.59
CA LEU A 7 39.92 31.90 -32.99
C LEU A 7 40.76 32.35 -34.22
N VAL A 8 41.09 31.31 -35.03
CA VAL A 8 41.00 31.16 -36.51
C VAL A 8 42.17 31.53 -37.42
N ARG A 9 42.66 30.51 -38.18
CA ARG A 9 43.06 30.49 -39.61
C ARG A 9 43.55 29.05 -39.95
N SER A 10 42.78 28.16 -40.57
CA SER A 10 42.48 27.95 -42.01
C SER A 10 43.68 27.77 -42.98
N LEU A 11 43.73 26.55 -43.55
CA LEU A 11 44.09 26.14 -44.93
C LEU A 11 45.57 26.13 -45.42
N TYR A 12 45.99 25.00 -46.02
CA TYR A 12 46.63 24.79 -47.36
C TYR A 12 47.18 23.32 -47.44
N LEU A 13 46.59 22.40 -48.22
CA LEU A 13 46.91 21.94 -49.61
C LEU A 13 48.20 21.07 -49.71
N VAL A 14 48.24 19.89 -50.35
CA VAL A 14 48.44 19.64 -51.81
C VAL A 14 48.36 18.11 -52.15
N HIS A 15 47.41 17.67 -53.02
CA HIS A 15 47.52 16.94 -54.35
C HIS A 15 48.12 15.51 -54.40
N HIS A 16 47.77 14.53 -55.27
CA HIS A 16 46.99 14.37 -56.53
C HIS A 16 46.68 12.84 -56.67
N HIS A 17 45.59 12.32 -57.26
CA HIS A 17 45.38 12.11 -58.70
C HIS A 17 43.95 11.60 -59.02
N ARG A 18 43.44 12.03 -60.18
CA ARG A 18 42.11 11.78 -60.76
C ARG A 18 41.91 10.35 -61.33
N ARG A 19 40.69 9.81 -61.22
CA ARG A 19 39.87 9.27 -62.34
C ARG A 19 38.39 9.24 -61.94
N LEU A 20 37.57 10.01 -62.66
CA LEU A 20 36.11 10.04 -62.63
C LEU A 20 35.57 9.06 -63.69
N CYS A 21 34.50 8.33 -63.40
CA CYS A 21 33.30 8.24 -64.24
C CYS A 21 32.18 7.45 -63.55
N CYS A 22 31.05 8.14 -63.34
CA CYS A 22 29.66 7.66 -63.32
C CYS A 22 29.21 6.71 -62.18
N LEU A 23 28.40 7.23 -61.25
CA LEU A 23 27.04 6.74 -60.87
C LEU A 23 26.41 7.69 -59.80
N PRO A 24 25.07 7.83 -59.74
CA PRO A 24 24.41 9.04 -59.25
C PRO A 24 24.18 9.14 -57.74
N TYR A 25 24.13 10.41 -57.33
CA TYR A 25 23.71 10.98 -56.05
C TYR A 25 22.29 10.53 -55.62
N THR A 26 22.14 9.39 -54.95
CA THR A 26 20.96 9.11 -54.10
C THR A 26 21.25 7.99 -53.09
N SER A 27 22.18 8.19 -52.14
CA SER A 27 22.29 7.27 -50.98
C SER A 27 23.05 7.82 -49.77
N ILE A 28 23.12 9.15 -49.57
CA ILE A 28 23.86 9.73 -48.42
C ILE A 28 22.94 10.43 -47.41
N THR A 29 21.65 10.63 -47.71
CA THR A 29 20.72 11.27 -46.77
C THR A 29 19.99 10.28 -45.84
N LEU A 30 20.10 8.96 -46.06
CA LEU A 30 19.45 7.95 -45.21
C LEU A 30 20.38 7.27 -44.19
N HIS A 31 21.70 7.42 -44.30
CA HIS A 31 22.64 6.77 -43.38
C HIS A 31 23.17 7.69 -42.25
N PHE A 32 22.99 9.00 -42.35
CA PHE A 32 23.39 9.94 -41.30
C PHE A 32 22.30 10.29 -40.27
N ARG A 33 21.06 9.82 -40.45
CA ARG A 33 19.99 9.95 -39.44
C ARG A 33 19.95 8.82 -38.41
N ARG A 34 20.78 7.78 -38.55
CA ARG A 34 20.72 6.58 -37.69
C ARG A 34 21.79 6.52 -36.59
N LEU A 35 22.65 7.53 -36.46
CA LEU A 35 23.75 7.55 -35.47
C LEU A 35 23.88 8.84 -34.65
N LEU A 36 22.90 9.74 -34.72
CA LEU A 36 22.73 10.84 -33.78
C LEU A 36 21.39 10.67 -33.08
N SER A 37 21.32 9.70 -32.15
CA SER A 37 20.45 9.86 -30.99
C SER A 37 20.97 11.08 -30.26
N VAL A 38 20.48 12.26 -30.64
CA VAL A 38 20.52 13.42 -29.75
C VAL A 38 19.79 12.93 -28.52
N ARG A 39 20.52 12.61 -27.45
CA ARG A 39 19.94 12.42 -26.13
C ARG A 39 19.20 13.73 -25.84
N THR A 40 17.91 13.74 -26.10
CA THR A 40 16.99 14.79 -25.69
C THR A 40 17.15 14.93 -24.19
N SER A 41 17.16 16.18 -23.69
CA SER A 41 17.31 16.37 -22.26
C SER A 41 16.12 15.73 -21.53
N PRO A 42 16.31 15.07 -20.39
CA PRO A 42 15.24 14.27 -19.78
C PRO A 42 13.95 15.05 -19.47
N GLY A 43 14.07 16.36 -19.18
CA GLY A 43 12.91 17.24 -18.98
C GLY A 43 12.06 17.49 -20.24
N ILE A 44 12.62 17.34 -21.45
CA ILE A 44 11.87 17.44 -22.71
C ILE A 44 10.97 16.23 -22.87
N GLU A 45 11.49 15.02 -22.67
CA GLU A 45 10.71 13.78 -22.85
C GLU A 45 9.56 13.69 -21.86
N TRP A 46 9.74 14.16 -20.63
CA TRP A 46 8.63 14.28 -19.67
C TRP A 46 7.56 15.25 -20.17
N SER A 47 7.97 16.40 -20.71
CA SER A 47 7.04 17.38 -21.29
C SER A 47 6.29 16.83 -22.49
N GLU A 48 6.94 16.05 -23.37
CA GLU A 48 6.28 15.35 -24.47
C GLU A 48 5.27 14.31 -23.97
N ALA A 49 5.61 13.54 -22.93
CA ALA A 49 4.67 12.61 -22.31
C ALA A 49 3.41 13.32 -21.80
N GLN A 50 3.54 14.51 -21.19
CA GLN A 50 2.40 15.25 -20.68
C GLN A 50 1.46 15.81 -21.77
N LYS A 51 1.93 15.93 -23.03
CA LYS A 51 1.08 16.30 -24.18
C LYS A 51 0.13 15.19 -24.61
N ILE A 52 0.31 13.96 -24.12
CA ILE A 52 -0.65 12.87 -24.36
C ILE A 52 -2.02 13.31 -23.86
N THR A 53 -2.99 13.28 -24.77
CA THR A 53 -4.39 13.54 -24.49
C THR A 53 -5.10 12.20 -24.36
N LEU A 54 -5.77 11.98 -23.23
CA LEU A 54 -6.54 10.78 -22.96
C LEU A 54 -8.02 11.13 -23.12
N SER A 55 -8.77 10.26 -23.78
CA SER A 55 -10.17 10.49 -24.14
C SER A 55 -11.12 10.37 -22.95
N ALA A 56 -10.71 9.68 -21.87
CA ALA A 56 -11.52 9.44 -20.67
C ALA A 56 -11.15 10.36 -19.49
N ASP A 57 -12.15 10.69 -18.65
CA ASP A 57 -11.92 11.34 -17.35
C ASP A 57 -11.41 10.31 -16.33
N LEU A 58 -10.08 10.17 -16.29
CA LEU A 58 -9.43 9.19 -15.42
C LEU A 58 -9.47 9.55 -13.93
N GLU A 59 -9.66 10.82 -13.57
CA GLU A 59 -9.77 11.20 -12.15
C GLU A 59 -11.10 10.71 -11.58
N THR A 60 -12.21 11.00 -12.26
CA THR A 60 -13.53 10.49 -11.87
C THR A 60 -13.57 8.97 -11.92
N SER A 61 -13.02 8.38 -12.97
CA SER A 61 -13.01 6.92 -13.15
C SER A 61 -12.23 6.21 -12.06
N ALA A 62 -11.06 6.71 -11.65
CA ALA A 62 -10.29 6.13 -10.57
C ALA A 62 -11.02 6.18 -9.22
N ARG A 63 -11.73 7.28 -8.93
CA ARG A 63 -12.55 7.40 -7.70
C ARG A 63 -13.71 6.42 -7.70
N GLN A 64 -14.40 6.27 -8.83
CA GLN A 64 -15.48 5.30 -8.97
C GLN A 64 -14.94 3.87 -8.83
N LEU A 65 -13.80 3.56 -9.45
CA LEU A 65 -13.13 2.27 -9.31
C LEU A 65 -12.77 1.96 -7.85
N LEU A 66 -12.21 2.91 -7.10
CA LEU A 66 -11.91 2.72 -5.68
C LEU A 66 -13.16 2.41 -4.84
N LYS A 67 -14.27 3.10 -5.10
CA LYS A 67 -15.56 2.84 -4.43
C LYS A 67 -16.12 1.46 -4.78
N PHE A 68 -16.03 1.10 -6.05
CA PHE A 68 -16.45 -0.21 -6.54
C PHE A 68 -15.63 -1.34 -5.91
N LEU A 69 -14.30 -1.24 -5.93
CA LEU A 69 -13.42 -2.22 -5.31
C LEU A 69 -13.65 -2.34 -3.81
N ALA A 70 -13.91 -1.23 -3.12
CA ALA A 70 -14.26 -1.26 -1.70
C ALA A 70 -15.58 -2.00 -1.43
N GLU A 71 -16.53 -1.99 -2.37
CA GLU A 71 -17.78 -2.74 -2.25
C GLU A 71 -17.57 -4.24 -2.53
N ILE A 72 -16.70 -4.59 -3.49
CA ILE A 72 -16.29 -5.98 -3.73
C ILE A 72 -15.55 -6.54 -2.52
N ASP A 73 -14.67 -5.76 -1.90
CA ASP A 73 -13.92 -6.19 -0.72
C ASP A 73 -14.81 -6.41 0.52
N LYS A 74 -16.02 -5.85 0.57
CA LYS A 74 -17.01 -6.22 1.60
C LYS A 74 -17.63 -7.59 1.37
N ASN A 75 -17.46 -8.18 0.19
CA ASN A 75 -18.14 -9.37 -0.26
C ASN A 75 -17.11 -10.42 -0.75
N HIS A 76 -16.27 -10.94 0.14
CA HIS A 76 -15.17 -11.87 -0.21
C HIS A 76 -15.65 -13.17 -0.87
N THR A 77 -16.93 -13.53 -0.75
CA THR A 77 -17.53 -14.66 -1.49
C THR A 77 -17.47 -14.48 -3.01
N LEU A 78 -17.25 -13.26 -3.51
CA LEU A 78 -17.00 -12.97 -4.93
C LEU A 78 -15.55 -13.24 -5.37
N TYR A 79 -14.62 -13.51 -4.44
CA TYR A 79 -13.24 -13.84 -4.79
C TYR A 79 -13.03 -15.33 -5.07
N GLU A 80 -13.86 -16.21 -4.53
CA GLU A 80 -13.74 -17.66 -4.72
C GLU A 80 -15.03 -18.42 -4.33
N GLY A 81 -15.13 -19.67 -4.78
CA GLY A 81 -16.20 -20.59 -4.39
C GLY A 81 -17.49 -20.45 -5.20
N PRO A 82 -18.61 -21.03 -4.71
CA PRO A 82 -19.85 -21.17 -5.50
C PRO A 82 -20.49 -19.84 -5.91
N VAL A 83 -20.31 -18.79 -5.10
CA VAL A 83 -20.84 -17.44 -5.42
C VAL A 83 -20.09 -16.84 -6.61
N LEU A 84 -18.77 -17.02 -6.68
CA LEU A 84 -17.98 -16.64 -7.86
C LEU A 84 -18.42 -17.42 -9.10
N ASP A 85 -18.64 -18.73 -9.00
CA ASP A 85 -19.10 -19.55 -10.13
C ASP A 85 -20.46 -19.07 -10.67
N ARG A 86 -21.39 -18.74 -9.76
CA ARG A 86 -22.69 -18.13 -10.12
C ARG A 86 -22.51 -16.75 -10.76
N ALA A 87 -21.61 -15.91 -10.25
CA ALA A 87 -21.33 -14.59 -10.82
C ALA A 87 -20.80 -14.72 -12.27
N ILE A 88 -19.89 -15.65 -12.52
CA ILE A 88 -19.36 -15.93 -13.86
C ILE A 88 -20.48 -16.42 -14.78
N TYR A 89 -21.33 -17.32 -14.30
CA TYR A 89 -22.49 -17.80 -15.06
C TYR A 89 -23.44 -16.66 -15.43
N ARG A 90 -23.83 -15.82 -14.46
CA ARG A 90 -24.75 -14.68 -14.69
C ARG A 90 -24.14 -13.65 -15.63
N TYR A 91 -22.84 -13.38 -15.49
CA TYR A 91 -22.10 -12.50 -16.39
C TYR A 91 -22.17 -12.98 -17.84
N LYS A 92 -21.87 -14.26 -18.10
CA LYS A 92 -21.83 -14.84 -19.44
C LYS A 92 -23.21 -14.94 -20.09
N ASN A 93 -24.23 -15.36 -19.33
CA ASN A 93 -25.53 -15.74 -19.89
C ASN A 93 -26.59 -14.63 -19.82
N TYR A 94 -26.48 -13.69 -18.89
CA TYR A 94 -27.48 -12.63 -18.70
C TYR A 94 -26.91 -11.25 -18.98
N TRP A 95 -25.84 -10.86 -18.28
CA TRP A 95 -25.34 -9.49 -18.33
C TRP A 95 -24.74 -9.12 -19.68
N LEU A 96 -23.79 -9.91 -20.20
CA LEU A 96 -23.08 -9.57 -21.44
C LEU A 96 -24.02 -9.53 -22.67
N PRO A 97 -24.96 -10.50 -22.85
CA PRO A 97 -25.97 -10.41 -23.90
C PRO A 97 -26.92 -9.21 -23.76
N LEU A 98 -27.32 -8.87 -22.52
CA LEU A 98 -28.16 -7.70 -22.25
C LEU A 98 -27.43 -6.40 -22.62
N LEU A 99 -26.17 -6.27 -22.21
CA LEU A 99 -25.32 -5.14 -22.55
C LEU A 99 -25.17 -5.01 -24.07
N ALA A 100 -24.95 -6.12 -24.77
CA ALA A 100 -24.90 -6.13 -26.21
C ALA A 100 -26.20 -5.57 -26.81
N LYS A 101 -27.36 -6.12 -26.45
CA LYS A 101 -28.67 -5.67 -26.94
C LYS A 101 -28.93 -4.19 -26.68
N ASN A 102 -28.58 -3.68 -25.49
CA ASN A 102 -28.74 -2.27 -25.17
C ASN A 102 -27.82 -1.35 -25.98
N SER A 103 -26.66 -1.85 -26.38
CA SER A 103 -25.69 -1.09 -27.18
C SER A 103 -26.08 -0.96 -28.66
N GLU A 104 -27.20 -1.53 -29.10
CA GLU A 104 -27.69 -1.40 -30.47
C GLU A 104 -28.42 -0.08 -30.69
N PRO A 105 -28.47 0.46 -31.94
CA PRO A 105 -29.24 1.67 -32.24
C PRO A 105 -30.74 1.55 -31.90
N ALA A 106 -31.27 0.32 -31.85
CA ALA A 106 -32.63 -0.01 -31.42
C ALA A 106 -32.71 -0.53 -29.96
N GLY A 107 -31.67 -0.28 -29.15
CA GLY A 107 -31.58 -0.69 -27.75
C GLY A 107 -32.63 -0.05 -26.85
N LEU A 108 -32.59 -0.35 -25.54
CA LEU A 108 -33.62 0.12 -24.60
C LEU A 108 -33.64 1.65 -24.43
N GLY A 109 -32.57 2.34 -24.81
CA GLY A 109 -32.47 3.79 -24.74
C GLY A 109 -32.43 4.34 -23.31
N CYS A 110 -32.28 3.49 -22.30
CA CYS A 110 -32.18 3.85 -20.89
C CYS A 110 -30.80 3.45 -20.31
N PRO A 111 -30.29 4.16 -19.29
CA PRO A 111 -29.13 3.73 -18.52
C PRO A 111 -29.38 2.36 -17.88
N LEU A 112 -28.43 1.43 -18.02
CA LEU A 112 -28.46 0.15 -17.31
C LEU A 112 -27.70 0.27 -15.99
N VAL A 113 -28.13 -0.46 -14.97
CA VAL A 113 -27.32 -0.69 -13.76
C VAL A 113 -26.85 -2.14 -13.80
N VAL A 114 -25.54 -2.34 -13.70
CA VAL A 114 -24.98 -3.69 -13.64
C VAL A 114 -25.20 -4.30 -12.24
N PRO A 115 -25.55 -5.59 -12.09
CA PRO A 115 -25.50 -6.28 -10.79
C PRO A 115 -24.06 -6.36 -10.25
N LEU A 116 -23.86 -6.24 -8.94
CA LEU A 116 -22.52 -6.13 -8.33
C LEU A 116 -21.57 -7.29 -8.72
N ASP A 117 -22.07 -8.52 -8.67
CA ASP A 117 -21.34 -9.73 -9.01
C ASP A 117 -20.98 -9.78 -10.50
N CYS A 118 -21.90 -9.38 -11.38
CA CYS A 118 -21.65 -9.26 -12.82
C CYS A 118 -20.69 -8.10 -13.14
N GLU A 119 -20.74 -7.00 -12.39
CA GLU A 119 -19.82 -5.85 -12.51
C GLU A 119 -18.39 -6.30 -12.19
N TRP A 120 -18.21 -7.13 -11.17
CA TRP A 120 -16.93 -7.73 -10.82
C TRP A 120 -16.36 -8.56 -11.95
N ILE A 121 -17.11 -9.53 -12.48
CA ILE A 121 -16.61 -10.37 -13.57
C ILE A 121 -16.35 -9.53 -14.82
N TRP A 122 -17.18 -8.52 -15.09
CA TRP A 122 -16.96 -7.62 -16.20
C TRP A 122 -15.72 -6.74 -16.03
N HIS A 123 -15.44 -6.27 -14.82
CA HIS A 123 -14.19 -5.59 -14.49
C HIS A 123 -12.99 -6.50 -14.78
N ILE A 124 -12.97 -7.71 -14.24
CA ILE A 124 -11.92 -8.71 -14.44
C ILE A 124 -11.69 -9.02 -15.92
N HIS A 125 -12.76 -9.20 -16.70
CA HIS A 125 -12.63 -9.48 -18.12
C HIS A 125 -11.98 -8.30 -18.87
N ARG A 126 -12.35 -7.05 -18.54
CA ARG A 126 -11.79 -5.83 -19.16
C ARG A 126 -10.32 -5.58 -18.82
N LEU A 127 -9.82 -6.12 -17.70
CA LEU A 127 -8.40 -6.06 -17.36
C LEU A 127 -7.52 -6.88 -18.32
N ASN A 128 -8.10 -7.76 -19.15
CA ASN A 128 -7.43 -8.29 -20.34
C ASN A 128 -8.00 -7.64 -21.61
N PRO A 129 -7.53 -6.44 -21.99
CA PRO A 129 -8.20 -5.62 -23.01
C PRO A 129 -8.15 -6.25 -24.41
N LYS A 130 -7.08 -6.99 -24.74
CA LYS A 130 -6.97 -7.70 -26.02
C LYS A 130 -7.98 -8.86 -26.09
N ARG A 131 -8.08 -9.66 -25.02
CA ARG A 131 -9.04 -10.76 -24.94
C ARG A 131 -10.48 -10.24 -24.94
N TYR A 132 -10.78 -9.25 -24.11
CA TYR A 132 -12.11 -8.65 -24.01
C TYR A 132 -12.60 -8.11 -25.34
N LYS A 133 -11.74 -7.37 -26.05
CA LYS A 133 -12.02 -6.87 -27.40
C LYS A 133 -12.35 -8.03 -28.35
N THR A 134 -11.49 -9.04 -28.40
CA THR A 134 -11.66 -10.19 -29.30
C THR A 134 -12.96 -10.93 -29.01
N ASP A 135 -13.25 -11.22 -27.74
CA ASP A 135 -14.49 -11.89 -27.34
C ASP A 135 -15.72 -11.06 -27.70
N CYS A 136 -15.72 -9.75 -27.46
CA CYS A 136 -16.86 -8.91 -27.79
C CYS A 136 -17.08 -8.82 -29.31
N GLU A 137 -16.01 -8.70 -30.10
CA GLU A 137 -16.08 -8.68 -31.57
C GLU A 137 -16.57 -10.03 -32.12
N GLU A 138 -16.09 -11.15 -31.59
CA GLU A 138 -16.49 -12.48 -32.04
C GLU A 138 -17.92 -12.88 -31.64
N LEU A 139 -18.39 -12.42 -30.48
CA LEU A 139 -19.70 -12.79 -29.94
C LEU A 139 -20.81 -11.81 -30.36
N TYR A 140 -20.49 -10.53 -30.46
CA TYR A 140 -21.48 -9.46 -30.63
C TYR A 140 -21.15 -8.48 -31.78
N GLY A 141 -20.05 -8.70 -32.50
CA GLY A 141 -19.65 -7.90 -33.66
C GLY A 141 -19.10 -6.51 -33.34
N ARG A 142 -18.91 -6.17 -32.05
CA ARG A 142 -18.42 -4.86 -31.59
C ARG A 142 -17.87 -4.96 -30.18
N ILE A 143 -17.01 -4.01 -29.80
CA ILE A 143 -16.59 -3.84 -28.41
C ILE A 143 -17.78 -3.31 -27.60
N LEU A 144 -18.09 -3.98 -26.48
CA LEU A 144 -19.08 -3.50 -25.52
C LEU A 144 -18.38 -2.55 -24.55
N ASP A 145 -18.97 -1.40 -24.29
CA ASP A 145 -18.38 -0.35 -23.45
C ASP A 145 -19.34 0.01 -22.31
N HIS A 146 -18.86 0.78 -21.32
CA HIS A 146 -19.68 1.25 -20.21
C HIS A 146 -20.55 2.47 -20.53
N SER A 147 -20.63 2.87 -21.80
CA SER A 147 -21.51 3.96 -22.24
C SER A 147 -22.96 3.66 -21.85
N ASN A 148 -23.57 4.53 -21.05
CA ASN A 148 -24.91 4.34 -20.46
C ASN A 148 -25.03 3.12 -19.52
N VAL A 149 -23.95 2.73 -18.85
CA VAL A 149 -23.97 1.76 -17.76
C VAL A 149 -23.50 2.42 -16.47
N GLU A 150 -24.33 2.37 -15.44
CA GLU A 150 -24.04 2.85 -14.09
C GLU A 150 -23.54 1.68 -13.23
N SER A 151 -22.52 1.94 -12.41
CA SER A 151 -22.08 1.00 -11.36
C SER A 151 -23.20 0.80 -10.34
N THR A 152 -23.33 -0.42 -9.79
CA THR A 152 -24.32 -0.70 -8.72
C THR A 152 -24.15 0.25 -7.53
N THR A 153 -22.91 0.72 -7.30
CA THR A 153 -22.57 1.62 -6.19
C THR A 153 -23.20 3.02 -6.30
N GLN A 154 -23.67 3.43 -7.48
CA GLN A 154 -24.27 4.76 -7.69
C GLN A 154 -25.76 4.81 -7.33
N ARG A 155 -26.46 3.67 -7.38
CA ARG A 155 -27.88 3.45 -6.99
C ARG A 155 -28.93 4.40 -7.63
N THR A 156 -28.56 5.19 -8.63
CA THR A 156 -29.41 6.21 -9.25
C THR A 156 -30.62 5.64 -10.00
N SER A 157 -30.44 4.51 -10.69
CA SER A 157 -31.45 3.91 -11.56
C SER A 157 -31.86 2.49 -11.14
N LEU A 158 -31.65 2.13 -9.86
CA LEU A 158 -31.81 0.74 -9.37
C LEU A 158 -33.24 0.20 -9.54
N ASN A 159 -34.26 1.00 -9.22
CA ASN A 159 -35.66 0.59 -9.34
C ASN A 159 -36.04 0.25 -10.79
N GLN A 160 -35.65 1.11 -11.73
CA GLN A 160 -35.89 0.90 -13.16
C GLN A 160 -35.14 -0.34 -13.67
N MET A 161 -33.90 -0.55 -13.21
CA MET A 161 -33.13 -1.74 -13.58
C MET A 161 -33.76 -3.02 -13.04
N ASN A 162 -34.24 -3.01 -11.80
CA ASN A 162 -34.95 -4.15 -11.20
C ASN A 162 -36.18 -4.53 -12.03
N GLU A 163 -37.00 -3.55 -12.45
CA GLU A 163 -38.15 -3.80 -13.32
C GLU A 163 -37.76 -4.39 -14.68
N ILE A 164 -36.69 -3.88 -15.30
CA ILE A 164 -36.17 -4.40 -16.57
C ILE A 164 -35.67 -5.84 -16.38
N TRP A 165 -34.89 -6.10 -15.32
CA TRP A 165 -34.31 -7.40 -15.03
C TRP A 165 -35.39 -8.44 -14.75
N THR A 166 -36.35 -8.17 -13.86
CA THR A 166 -37.47 -9.07 -13.55
C THR A 166 -38.32 -9.39 -14.78
N ARG A 167 -38.51 -8.43 -15.69
CA ARG A 167 -39.24 -8.66 -16.94
C ARG A 167 -38.46 -9.53 -17.93
N MET A 168 -37.13 -9.47 -17.93
CA MET A 168 -36.30 -10.22 -18.87
C MET A 168 -35.90 -11.61 -18.36
N PHE A 169 -35.70 -11.74 -17.05
CA PHE A 169 -35.19 -12.93 -16.38
C PHE A 169 -36.09 -13.25 -15.19
N LEU A 170 -37.24 -13.89 -15.46
CA LEU A 170 -38.30 -14.12 -14.47
C LEU A 170 -37.83 -14.93 -13.25
N ASP A 171 -36.92 -15.88 -13.45
CA ASP A 171 -36.44 -16.80 -12.41
C ASP A 171 -35.08 -16.39 -11.81
N GLU A 172 -34.47 -15.30 -12.28
CA GLU A 172 -33.16 -14.84 -11.79
C GLU A 172 -33.30 -13.46 -11.11
N PRO A 173 -33.09 -13.34 -9.79
CA PRO A 173 -33.15 -12.05 -9.11
C PRO A 173 -32.01 -11.12 -9.57
N PHE A 174 -32.20 -9.80 -9.47
CA PHE A 174 -31.16 -8.83 -9.81
C PHE A 174 -30.00 -8.86 -8.80
N GLU A 175 -30.32 -8.85 -7.50
CA GLU A 175 -29.34 -9.01 -6.41
C GLU A 175 -29.19 -10.48 -6.03
N VAL A 176 -27.94 -10.93 -5.88
CA VAL A 176 -27.63 -12.29 -5.40
C VAL A 176 -27.53 -12.26 -3.88
N ASP A 177 -28.13 -13.25 -3.22
CA ASP A 177 -27.88 -13.48 -1.80
C ASP A 177 -26.45 -13.98 -1.61
N LEU A 178 -25.55 -13.07 -1.19
CA LEU A 178 -24.14 -13.36 -0.94
C LEU A 178 -23.91 -14.03 0.42
N SER A 179 -24.95 -14.11 1.27
CA SER A 179 -24.90 -14.61 2.65
C SER A 179 -25.36 -16.06 2.79
N ASN A 180 -26.25 -16.51 1.91
CA ASN A 180 -26.67 -17.91 1.83
C ASN A 180 -26.38 -18.46 0.43
N PRO A 181 -25.19 -19.07 0.22
CA PRO A 181 -24.93 -19.82 -1.00
C PRO A 181 -25.83 -21.05 -0.97
N MET A 182 -27.07 -20.91 -1.46
CA MET A 182 -28.04 -22.00 -1.51
C MET A 182 -27.38 -23.27 -2.06
N THR A 183 -27.54 -24.35 -1.30
CA THR A 183 -27.20 -25.73 -1.65
C THR A 183 -27.96 -26.16 -2.91
N GLU A 184 -27.23 -26.69 -3.88
CA GLU A 184 -27.64 -27.66 -4.91
C GLU A 184 -29.16 -27.86 -5.11
N SER A 185 -29.72 -27.32 -6.20
CA SER A 185 -30.77 -28.04 -6.94
C SER A 185 -30.89 -27.66 -8.41
N ASP A 186 -30.36 -26.53 -8.86
CA ASP A 186 -30.17 -26.27 -10.29
C ASP A 186 -28.68 -26.34 -10.63
N ALA A 187 -28.14 -27.56 -10.58
CA ALA A 187 -27.06 -27.89 -11.49
C ALA A 187 -27.62 -27.61 -12.90
N VAL A 188 -27.38 -26.39 -13.38
CA VAL A 188 -27.76 -25.92 -14.71
C VAL A 188 -27.45 -27.06 -15.65
N SER A 189 -28.50 -27.66 -16.20
CA SER A 189 -28.39 -28.62 -17.27
C SER A 189 -27.44 -27.99 -18.29
N LYS A 190 -26.25 -28.57 -18.44
CA LYS A 190 -25.30 -28.22 -19.50
C LYS A 190 -25.99 -28.53 -20.84
N SER A 191 -26.81 -27.61 -21.30
CA SER A 191 -27.44 -27.57 -22.62
C SER A 191 -27.67 -26.08 -22.87
N ASP A 192 -27.19 -25.43 -23.92
CA ASP A 192 -26.62 -25.92 -25.16
C ASP A 192 -25.62 -24.85 -25.62
N SER A 193 -24.47 -25.29 -26.14
CA SER A 193 -23.45 -24.61 -26.98
C SER A 193 -23.55 -23.10 -27.34
N GLN A 194 -23.91 -22.21 -26.42
CA GLN A 194 -23.78 -20.77 -26.67
C GLN A 194 -22.29 -20.41 -26.63
N LYS A 195 -21.77 -19.88 -27.74
CA LYS A 195 -20.38 -19.42 -27.83
C LYS A 195 -20.15 -18.41 -26.71
N SER A 196 -19.17 -18.66 -25.85
CA SER A 196 -18.82 -17.79 -24.73
C SER A 196 -17.30 -17.67 -24.63
N THR A 197 -16.80 -16.76 -23.78
CA THR A 197 -15.36 -16.60 -23.59
C THR A 197 -14.72 -17.85 -22.96
N ASP A 198 -13.60 -18.27 -23.54
CA ASP A 198 -12.69 -19.31 -23.01
C ASP A 198 -11.66 -18.73 -22.04
N TYR A 199 -11.74 -17.43 -21.71
CA TYR A 199 -10.87 -16.81 -20.74
C TYR A 199 -11.11 -17.38 -19.34
N ASP A 200 -10.04 -17.78 -18.66
CA ASP A 200 -10.08 -18.28 -17.29
C ASP A 200 -10.32 -17.13 -16.31
N LEU A 201 -11.59 -16.80 -16.12
CA LEU A 201 -12.07 -15.76 -15.22
C LEU A 201 -11.80 -16.09 -13.75
N VAL A 202 -11.77 -17.38 -13.36
CA VAL A 202 -11.49 -17.78 -11.97
C VAL A 202 -10.05 -17.44 -11.61
N SER A 203 -9.10 -17.85 -12.47
CA SER A 203 -7.69 -17.49 -12.27
C SER A 203 -7.48 -15.98 -12.36
N ALA A 204 -8.20 -15.26 -13.22
CA ALA A 204 -8.11 -13.80 -13.32
C ALA A 204 -8.62 -13.08 -12.06
N VAL A 205 -9.76 -13.52 -11.49
CA VAL A 205 -10.26 -13.01 -10.19
C VAL A 205 -9.22 -13.21 -9.10
N LYS A 206 -8.60 -14.39 -9.03
CA LYS A 206 -7.60 -14.70 -8.02
C LYS A 206 -6.36 -13.79 -8.10
N ARG A 207 -5.94 -13.38 -9.30
CA ARG A 207 -4.80 -12.45 -9.47
C ARG A 207 -5.14 -11.04 -9.00
N GLN A 208 -6.41 -10.64 -9.13
CA GLN A 208 -6.89 -9.29 -8.85
C GLN A 208 -7.47 -9.11 -7.43
N SER A 209 -7.74 -10.18 -6.70
CA SER A 209 -8.36 -10.13 -5.36
C SER A 209 -7.56 -9.31 -4.33
N THR A 210 -6.24 -9.23 -4.49
CA THR A 210 -5.37 -8.46 -3.58
C THR A 210 -5.13 -7.02 -4.03
N PHE A 211 -5.61 -6.63 -5.22
CA PHE A 211 -5.33 -5.32 -5.80
C PHE A 211 -5.90 -4.18 -4.95
N PHE A 212 -7.14 -4.32 -4.45
CA PHE A 212 -7.76 -3.30 -3.61
C PHE A 212 -6.92 -3.01 -2.36
N TYR A 213 -6.40 -4.05 -1.70
CA TYR A 213 -5.47 -3.87 -0.58
C TYR A 213 -4.23 -3.05 -0.97
N GLN A 214 -3.77 -3.07 -2.22
CA GLN A 214 -2.63 -2.25 -2.63
C GLN A 214 -2.99 -0.76 -2.76
N VAL A 215 -4.23 -0.45 -3.15
CA VAL A 215 -4.69 0.91 -3.49
C VAL A 215 -5.70 1.51 -2.50
N SER A 216 -5.99 0.83 -1.38
CA SER A 216 -7.03 1.24 -0.42
C SER A 216 -6.61 2.29 0.61
N ARG A 217 -5.36 2.79 0.59
CA ARG A 217 -4.92 3.77 1.59
C ARG A 217 -5.65 5.11 1.42
N PRO A 218 -5.93 5.86 2.52
CA PRO A 218 -6.70 7.10 2.46
C PRO A 218 -6.16 8.14 1.47
N HIS A 219 -4.84 8.22 1.34
CA HIS A 219 -4.17 9.18 0.46
C HIS A 219 -4.40 8.92 -1.03
N VAL A 220 -4.76 7.70 -1.43
CA VAL A 220 -4.89 7.31 -2.85
C VAL A 220 -6.06 8.05 -3.52
N SER A 221 -7.11 8.34 -2.75
CA SER A 221 -8.27 9.12 -3.22
C SER A 221 -8.04 10.64 -3.21
N ASN A 222 -6.88 11.13 -2.77
CA ASN A 222 -6.58 12.55 -2.70
C ASN A 222 -6.38 13.15 -4.11
N ASN A 223 -6.93 14.35 -4.35
CA ASN A 223 -6.88 15.02 -5.66
C ASN A 223 -5.44 15.25 -6.15
N ILE A 224 -4.51 15.59 -5.25
CA ILE A 224 -3.11 15.83 -5.61
C ILE A 224 -2.47 14.51 -6.03
N PHE A 225 -2.70 13.44 -5.26
CA PHE A 225 -2.16 12.11 -5.56
C PHE A 225 -2.67 11.58 -6.91
N LEU A 226 -3.98 11.67 -7.18
CA LEU A 226 -4.56 11.21 -8.44
C LEU A 226 -4.06 12.03 -9.64
N LYS A 227 -3.88 13.34 -9.50
CA LYS A 227 -3.31 14.18 -10.57
C LYS A 227 -1.87 13.77 -10.91
N GLU A 228 -1.04 13.51 -9.90
CA GLU A 228 0.31 13.01 -10.13
C GLU A 228 0.32 11.59 -10.72
N ALA A 229 -0.57 10.71 -10.25
CA ALA A 229 -0.74 9.36 -10.79
C ALA A 229 -1.10 9.39 -12.28
N ILE A 230 -2.01 10.30 -12.70
CA ILE A 230 -2.36 10.49 -14.11
C ILE A 230 -1.16 11.00 -14.92
N ALA A 231 -0.40 11.97 -14.38
CA ALA A 231 0.80 12.47 -15.05
C ALA A 231 1.85 11.36 -15.23
N ARG A 232 2.02 10.50 -14.22
CA ARG A 232 2.89 9.32 -14.28
C ARG A 232 2.38 8.26 -15.24
N TYR A 233 1.06 8.02 -15.30
CA TYR A 233 0.46 7.12 -16.28
C TYR A 233 0.71 7.57 -17.72
N LYS A 234 0.62 8.87 -18.01
CA LYS A 234 1.04 9.42 -19.32
C LYS A 234 2.53 9.16 -19.60
N GLY A 235 3.38 9.38 -18.59
CA GLY A 235 4.80 9.02 -18.63
C GLY A 235 5.02 7.53 -18.91
N PHE A 236 4.19 6.66 -18.36
CA PHE A 236 4.27 5.22 -18.54
C PHE A 236 3.89 4.78 -19.97
N LEU A 237 2.78 5.29 -20.51
CA LEU A 237 2.40 5.07 -21.91
C LEU A 237 3.47 5.57 -22.88
N HIS A 238 4.03 6.75 -22.60
CA HIS A 238 5.11 7.31 -23.39
C HIS A 238 6.41 6.47 -23.30
N LEU A 239 6.74 5.94 -22.12
CA LEU A 239 7.88 5.04 -21.93
C LEU A 239 7.72 3.77 -22.78
N ILE A 240 6.53 3.16 -22.77
CA ILE A 240 6.22 1.99 -23.59
C ILE A 240 6.37 2.32 -25.07
N LYS A 241 5.83 3.46 -25.52
CA LYS A 241 5.99 3.94 -26.90
C LYS A 241 7.47 4.06 -27.28
N LYS A 242 8.30 4.71 -26.46
CA LYS A 242 9.74 4.88 -26.70
C LYS A 242 10.49 3.55 -26.75
N ASN A 243 10.17 2.63 -25.83
CA ASN A 243 10.75 1.28 -25.85
C ASN A 243 10.44 0.57 -27.18
N LYS A 244 9.20 0.65 -27.67
CA LYS A 244 8.82 0.08 -28.97
C LYS A 244 9.55 0.74 -30.14
N GLU A 245 9.61 2.08 -30.18
CA GLU A 245 10.36 2.83 -31.21
C GLU A 245 11.85 2.44 -31.24
N MET A 246 12.43 2.13 -30.08
CA MET A 246 13.80 1.64 -29.93
C MET A 246 13.95 0.12 -30.12
N SER A 247 12.88 -0.59 -30.48
CA SER A 247 12.85 -2.06 -30.63
C SER A 247 13.24 -2.82 -29.35
N ILE A 248 12.99 -2.23 -28.18
CA ILE A 248 13.19 -2.86 -26.87
C ILE A 248 11.94 -3.66 -26.53
N LYS A 249 12.06 -4.99 -26.53
CA LYS A 249 11.00 -5.92 -26.13
C LYS A 249 11.16 -6.28 -24.65
N ARG A 250 10.66 -5.42 -23.76
CA ARG A 250 10.68 -5.61 -22.30
C ARG A 250 9.30 -5.36 -21.72
N PHE A 251 9.02 -6.00 -20.59
CA PHE A 251 7.78 -5.83 -19.85
C PHE A 251 7.93 -4.61 -18.94
N CYS A 252 7.04 -3.62 -19.09
CA CYS A 252 7.05 -2.45 -18.20
C CYS A 252 6.17 -2.75 -16.98
N VAL A 253 6.74 -2.68 -15.78
CA VAL A 253 6.02 -2.95 -14.53
C VAL A 253 5.52 -1.64 -13.92
N PRO A 254 4.20 -1.41 -13.79
CA PRO A 254 3.66 -0.18 -13.20
C PRO A 254 3.87 -0.14 -11.67
N THR A 255 4.01 1.07 -11.11
CA THR A 255 3.73 1.32 -9.68
C THR A 255 2.22 1.38 -9.44
N TYR A 256 1.73 1.19 -8.21
CA TYR A 256 0.29 1.04 -7.96
C TYR A 256 -0.53 2.32 -8.22
N ASP A 257 0.08 3.50 -8.17
CA ASP A 257 -0.54 4.75 -8.62
C ASP A 257 -0.80 4.73 -10.14
N ILE A 258 0.19 4.29 -10.92
CA ILE A 258 0.09 4.12 -12.37
C ILE A 258 -0.92 3.02 -12.70
N ASP A 259 -0.87 1.89 -12.00
CA ASP A 259 -1.72 0.71 -12.24
C ASP A 259 -3.19 1.01 -11.93
N LEU A 260 -3.48 1.77 -10.86
CA LEU A 260 -4.84 2.25 -10.57
C LEU A 260 -5.42 3.08 -11.72
N ILE A 261 -4.64 4.02 -12.26
CA ILE A 261 -5.08 4.85 -13.39
C ILE A 261 -5.19 4.01 -14.66
N TRP A 262 -4.33 3.01 -14.83
CA TRP A 262 -4.40 2.09 -15.95
C TRP A 262 -5.68 1.24 -15.90
N HIS A 263 -6.01 0.64 -14.76
CA HIS A 263 -7.28 -0.06 -14.55
C HIS A 263 -8.45 0.86 -14.84
N ALA A 264 -8.43 2.10 -14.31
CA ALA A 264 -9.46 3.09 -14.56
C ALA A 264 -9.64 3.41 -16.06
N HIS A 265 -8.55 3.45 -16.83
CA HIS A 265 -8.60 3.66 -18.27
C HIS A 265 -9.19 2.45 -19.01
N GLN A 266 -8.82 1.21 -18.61
CA GLN A 266 -9.33 -0.02 -19.21
C GLN A 266 -10.84 -0.22 -19.05
N LEU A 267 -11.45 0.39 -18.03
CA LEU A 267 -12.91 0.39 -17.87
C LEU A 267 -13.63 1.02 -19.08
N HIS A 268 -12.98 1.98 -19.76
CA HIS A 268 -13.45 2.63 -20.99
C HIS A 268 -12.95 1.86 -22.21
N SER A 269 -13.42 0.63 -22.42
CA SER A 269 -12.77 -0.32 -23.33
C SER A 269 -12.60 0.20 -24.76
N ALA A 270 -13.57 0.94 -25.31
CA ALA A 270 -13.44 1.51 -26.65
C ALA A 270 -12.44 2.69 -26.69
N LEU A 271 -12.50 3.59 -25.69
CA LEU A 271 -11.57 4.73 -25.58
C LEU A 271 -10.15 4.26 -25.30
N TYR A 272 -9.97 3.26 -24.44
CA TYR A 272 -8.68 2.63 -24.16
C TYR A 272 -8.05 2.05 -25.42
N CYS A 273 -8.83 1.29 -26.20
CA CYS A 273 -8.35 0.75 -27.48
C CYS A 273 -7.92 1.86 -28.44
N LYS A 274 -8.74 2.91 -28.57
CA LYS A 274 -8.45 4.07 -29.42
C LYS A 274 -7.17 4.79 -28.98
N ASP A 275 -7.08 5.15 -27.71
CA ASP A 275 -5.97 5.93 -27.16
C ASP A 275 -4.66 5.14 -27.21
N THR A 276 -4.65 3.89 -26.74
CA THR A 276 -3.43 3.07 -26.75
C THR A 276 -2.98 2.70 -28.15
N THR A 277 -3.90 2.48 -29.10
CA THR A 277 -3.52 2.29 -30.51
C THR A 277 -2.91 3.56 -31.09
N ALA A 278 -3.47 4.73 -30.79
CA ALA A 278 -2.93 6.02 -31.26
C ALA A 278 -1.54 6.34 -30.66
N ILE A 279 -1.31 5.97 -29.40
CA ILE A 279 -0.06 6.28 -28.69
C ILE A 279 1.01 5.22 -28.95
N CYS A 280 0.66 3.94 -28.80
CA CYS A 280 1.57 2.80 -28.75
C CYS A 280 1.52 1.91 -30.01
N GLY A 281 0.69 2.24 -30.99
CA GLY A 281 0.53 1.52 -32.27
C GLY A 281 -0.36 0.28 -32.22
N GLU A 282 -0.79 -0.15 -31.03
CA GLU A 282 -1.67 -1.30 -30.81
C GLU A 282 -2.42 -1.14 -29.48
N VAL A 283 -3.47 -1.93 -29.28
CA VAL A 283 -4.10 -2.06 -27.97
C VAL A 283 -3.07 -2.58 -26.99
N LEU A 284 -2.79 -1.80 -25.95
CA LEU A 284 -1.80 -2.19 -24.94
C LEU A 284 -2.38 -3.30 -24.06
N ASP A 285 -1.61 -4.36 -23.88
CA ASP A 285 -2.00 -5.48 -23.02
C ASP A 285 -1.68 -5.19 -21.55
N HIS A 286 -2.43 -5.78 -20.63
CA HIS A 286 -2.19 -5.74 -19.19
C HIS A 286 -2.02 -7.18 -18.73
N ASP A 287 -0.78 -7.67 -18.87
CA ASP A 287 -0.41 -9.02 -18.48
C ASP A 287 -0.12 -9.04 -16.97
N ASP A 288 -1.11 -9.50 -16.21
CA ASP A 288 -1.06 -9.62 -14.75
C ASP A 288 -0.71 -11.04 -14.28
N THR A 289 -0.27 -11.92 -15.18
CA THR A 289 -0.08 -13.35 -14.87
C THR A 289 1.09 -13.62 -13.92
N ASP A 290 2.07 -12.74 -13.87
CA ASP A 290 3.21 -12.82 -12.97
C ASP A 290 2.95 -12.02 -11.68
N THR A 291 2.87 -12.73 -10.56
CA THR A 291 2.65 -12.15 -9.23
C THR A 291 3.85 -12.34 -8.29
N ASP A 292 4.91 -13.04 -8.74
CA ASP A 292 6.06 -13.37 -7.90
C ASP A 292 7.04 -12.19 -7.83
N ARG A 293 7.01 -11.51 -6.69
CA ARG A 293 7.86 -10.35 -6.38
C ARG A 293 9.18 -10.72 -5.69
N SER A 294 9.48 -12.01 -5.55
CA SER A 294 10.73 -12.45 -4.94
C SER A 294 11.94 -11.91 -5.71
N GLU A 295 13.00 -11.59 -4.97
CA GLU A 295 14.21 -11.01 -5.57
C GLU A 295 14.77 -11.94 -6.66
N GLY A 296 15.11 -11.36 -7.81
CA GLY A 296 15.66 -12.10 -8.95
C GLY A 296 14.60 -12.77 -9.84
N MET A 297 13.32 -12.76 -9.46
CA MET A 297 12.23 -13.25 -10.31
C MET A 297 11.85 -12.22 -11.38
N LYS A 298 11.12 -12.67 -12.41
CA LYS A 298 10.79 -11.86 -13.60
C LYS A 298 10.18 -10.50 -13.24
N LEU A 299 9.18 -10.45 -12.36
CA LEU A 299 8.54 -9.19 -11.97
C LEU A 299 9.51 -8.23 -11.26
N SER A 300 10.38 -8.74 -10.37
CA SER A 300 11.42 -7.94 -9.69
C SER A 300 12.44 -7.38 -10.68
N VAL A 301 12.95 -8.21 -11.59
CA VAL A 301 13.93 -7.81 -12.62
C VAL A 301 13.34 -6.79 -13.59
N GLU A 302 12.15 -7.04 -14.10
CA GLU A 302 11.50 -6.13 -15.07
C GLU A 302 11.08 -4.80 -14.40
N PHE A 303 10.76 -4.80 -13.10
CA PHE A 303 10.52 -3.56 -12.35
C PHE A 303 11.79 -2.71 -12.25
N MET A 304 12.94 -3.32 -11.95
CA MET A 304 14.21 -2.61 -11.88
C MET A 304 14.63 -2.04 -13.24
N GLU A 305 14.44 -2.80 -14.33
CA GLU A 305 14.69 -2.31 -15.69
C GLU A 305 13.72 -1.18 -16.08
N THR A 306 12.43 -1.29 -15.71
CA THR A 306 11.45 -0.21 -15.92
C THR A 306 11.87 1.06 -15.19
N SER A 307 12.28 0.93 -13.92
CA SER A 307 12.76 2.04 -13.09
C SER A 307 13.98 2.72 -13.70
N LYS A 308 14.97 1.93 -14.13
CA LYS A 308 16.16 2.44 -14.81
C LYS A 308 15.83 3.21 -16.07
N ARG A 309 14.97 2.66 -16.94
CA ARG A 309 14.56 3.32 -18.19
C ARG A 309 13.77 4.59 -17.96
N TRP A 310 12.86 4.57 -16.98
CA TRP A 310 12.13 5.76 -16.56
C TRP A 310 13.08 6.89 -16.15
N GLU A 311 14.09 6.58 -15.33
CA GLU A 311 15.09 7.56 -14.89
C GLU A 311 15.99 8.05 -16.03
N GLU A 312 16.42 7.16 -16.92
CA GLU A 312 17.21 7.54 -18.10
C GLU A 312 16.44 8.47 -19.04
N LEU A 313 15.14 8.19 -19.24
CA LEU A 313 14.29 8.92 -20.17
C LEU A 313 13.82 10.26 -19.60
N TYR A 314 13.40 10.30 -18.34
CA TYR A 314 12.75 11.47 -17.74
C TYR A 314 13.63 12.22 -16.74
N GLY A 315 14.68 11.61 -16.22
CA GLY A 315 15.49 12.20 -15.15
C GLY A 315 14.74 12.30 -13.82
N LEU A 316 13.60 11.61 -13.70
CA LEU A 316 12.73 11.55 -12.54
C LEU A 316 12.84 10.17 -11.88
N ARG A 317 12.67 10.07 -10.56
CA ARG A 317 12.62 8.78 -9.88
C ARG A 317 11.35 8.01 -10.23
N TYR A 318 11.48 6.70 -10.40
CA TYR A 318 10.32 5.84 -10.65
C TYR A 318 9.61 5.44 -9.35
N TRP A 319 10.37 5.20 -8.29
CA TRP A 319 9.84 4.85 -6.97
C TRP A 319 9.11 6.04 -6.36
N LYS A 320 7.96 5.77 -5.71
CA LYS A 320 7.06 6.83 -5.23
C LYS A 320 6.37 6.41 -3.93
N ALA A 321 6.46 7.25 -2.91
CA ALA A 321 5.79 7.04 -1.63
C ALA A 321 4.28 6.81 -1.82
N GLY A 322 3.74 5.82 -1.11
CA GLY A 322 2.33 5.45 -1.18
C GLY A 322 1.88 4.75 -2.48
N ALA A 323 2.81 4.43 -3.38
CA ALA A 323 2.55 3.71 -4.64
C ALA A 323 3.36 2.39 -4.78
N MET A 324 4.19 2.08 -3.79
CA MET A 324 4.97 0.84 -3.75
C MET A 324 4.13 -0.31 -3.18
N TYR A 325 4.60 -1.54 -3.40
CA TYR A 325 3.94 -2.74 -2.89
C TYR A 325 3.84 -2.73 -1.37
N ARG A 326 2.61 -2.91 -0.85
CA ARG A 326 2.32 -2.87 0.59
C ARG A 326 2.62 -4.19 1.31
N GLY A 327 3.06 -5.22 0.58
CA GLY A 327 3.05 -6.60 1.07
C GLY A 327 1.76 -7.32 0.68
N SER A 328 1.58 -8.53 1.21
CA SER A 328 0.38 -9.33 0.95
C SER A 328 -0.74 -8.80 1.82
N ALA A 329 -1.96 -8.88 1.32
CA ALA A 329 -3.15 -8.59 2.11
C ALA A 329 -3.16 -9.47 3.38
N PRO A 330 -3.54 -8.89 4.54
CA PRO A 330 -3.66 -9.66 5.76
C PRO A 330 -4.80 -10.66 5.67
N SER A 331 -4.80 -11.65 6.56
CA SER A 331 -5.84 -12.68 6.55
C SER A 331 -7.18 -12.11 7.04
N PRO A 332 -8.30 -12.32 6.32
CA PRO A 332 -9.61 -11.85 6.78
C PRO A 332 -10.02 -12.56 8.06
N LEU A 333 -10.73 -11.85 8.95
CA LEU A 333 -11.27 -12.42 10.16
C LEU A 333 -12.73 -12.79 9.95
N THR A 334 -13.08 -14.06 10.16
CA THR A 334 -14.46 -14.55 10.13
C THR A 334 -15.00 -14.63 11.54
N VAL A 335 -16.21 -14.11 11.75
CA VAL A 335 -16.93 -14.26 13.02
C VAL A 335 -18.39 -14.63 12.72
N ASP A 336 -19.04 -15.34 13.63
CA ASP A 336 -20.39 -15.92 13.45
C ASP A 336 -21.44 -14.90 12.93
N ALA A 337 -22.25 -15.31 11.96
CA ALA A 337 -23.26 -14.48 11.28
C ALA A 337 -24.29 -13.81 12.22
N HIS A 338 -24.48 -14.36 13.43
CA HIS A 338 -25.36 -13.80 14.46
C HIS A 338 -24.91 -12.43 15.02
N ILE A 339 -23.75 -11.90 14.61
CA ILE A 339 -23.24 -10.58 15.02
C ILE A 339 -24.17 -9.43 14.64
N PHE A 340 -24.91 -9.55 13.55
CA PHE A 340 -25.74 -8.46 13.03
C PHE A 340 -27.18 -8.50 13.59
N GLU A 341 -27.52 -9.44 14.47
CA GLU A 341 -28.84 -9.49 15.10
C GLU A 341 -28.96 -8.49 16.26
N LYS A 342 -29.60 -7.36 15.95
CA LYS A 342 -30.14 -6.32 16.86
C LYS A 342 -29.11 -5.58 17.71
N THR A 343 -28.48 -4.57 17.11
CA THR A 343 -28.13 -3.34 17.85
C THR A 343 -29.42 -2.75 18.41
N GLN A 344 -29.59 -2.75 19.73
CA GLN A 344 -30.65 -1.94 20.33
C GLN A 344 -30.32 -0.48 20.01
N LYS A 345 -31.17 0.19 19.23
CA LYS A 345 -31.19 1.65 19.20
C LYS A 345 -31.49 2.12 20.62
N SER A 346 -30.48 2.44 21.41
CA SER A 346 -30.71 3.27 22.59
C SER A 346 -31.01 4.68 22.08
N GLU A 347 -32.25 5.13 22.28
CA GLU A 347 -32.59 6.54 22.11
C GLU A 347 -31.63 7.40 22.95
N ILE A 348 -30.81 8.19 22.25
CA ILE A 348 -30.16 9.43 22.65
C ILE A 348 -30.15 9.70 24.17
N LEU A 349 -29.10 9.21 24.83
CA LEU A 349 -28.45 9.93 25.93
C LEU A 349 -27.11 10.47 25.42
N ALA A 350 -27.17 11.28 24.36
CA ALA A 350 -26.05 12.12 24.01
C ALA A 350 -25.73 13.06 25.20
N ASN A 351 -24.44 13.23 25.48
CA ASN A 351 -23.83 14.40 26.13
C ASN A 351 -23.52 14.38 27.64
N LYS A 352 -22.84 13.36 28.18
CA LYS A 352 -21.93 13.60 29.33
C LYS A 352 -20.52 13.04 29.20
N SER A 353 -20.33 11.87 28.59
CA SER A 353 -19.07 11.10 28.68
C SER A 353 -18.27 10.99 27.37
N GLN A 354 -18.82 11.33 26.20
CA GLN A 354 -18.13 11.21 24.90
C GLN A 354 -16.97 12.20 24.68
N ASN A 355 -16.79 13.20 25.54
CA ASN A 355 -15.77 14.26 25.38
C ASN A 355 -14.75 14.31 26.54
N ILE A 356 -14.51 13.18 27.23
CA ILE A 356 -13.54 13.16 28.34
C ILE A 356 -12.11 13.21 27.83
N ILE A 357 -11.79 12.49 26.74
CA ILE A 357 -10.47 12.48 26.12
C ILE A 357 -10.53 13.28 24.81
N GLN A 358 -9.83 14.41 24.75
CA GLN A 358 -9.62 15.17 23.52
C GLN A 358 -8.13 15.32 23.28
N LEU A 359 -7.62 14.59 22.29
CA LEU A 359 -6.22 14.65 21.87
C LEU A 359 -6.10 15.34 20.52
N PRO A 360 -5.08 16.18 20.31
CA PRO A 360 -4.86 16.80 19.02
C PRO A 360 -4.59 15.72 17.96
N LYS A 361 -5.35 15.75 16.87
CA LYS A 361 -5.18 14.81 15.78
C LYS A 361 -3.85 15.06 15.09
N LYS A 362 -2.99 14.06 15.12
CA LYS A 362 -1.68 14.09 14.49
C LYS A 362 -1.79 13.65 13.03
N MET A 363 -0.99 14.27 12.17
CA MET A 363 -0.90 13.91 10.75
C MET A 363 0.47 13.29 10.46
N LEU A 364 0.48 12.22 9.67
CA LEU A 364 1.69 11.58 9.16
C LEU A 364 1.68 11.57 7.64
N ILE A 365 2.88 11.59 7.08
CA ILE A 365 3.15 11.32 5.68
C ILE A 365 4.06 10.09 5.60
N GLU A 366 3.89 9.30 4.55
CA GLU A 366 4.90 8.34 4.13
C GLU A 366 5.98 9.10 3.34
N VAL A 367 7.24 8.81 3.63
CA VAL A 367 8.41 9.41 2.99
C VAL A 367 9.24 8.31 2.38
N LEU A 368 9.49 8.44 1.08
CA LEU A 368 10.44 7.59 0.37
C LEU A 368 11.68 8.42 0.04
N LEU A 369 12.82 8.01 0.59
CA LEU A 369 14.11 8.69 0.56
C LEU A 369 15.11 7.87 -0.26
N GLU A 370 15.77 8.52 -1.21
CA GLU A 370 16.87 7.97 -1.98
C GLU A 370 18.04 8.96 -1.99
N ILE A 371 19.23 8.45 -1.67
CA ILE A 371 20.47 9.17 -1.92
C ILE A 371 20.94 8.82 -3.33
N VAL A 372 20.91 9.82 -4.22
CA VAL A 372 21.14 9.60 -5.65
C VAL A 372 22.64 9.66 -5.97
N GLU A 373 23.33 10.69 -5.49
CA GLU A 373 24.72 10.95 -5.87
C GLU A 373 25.42 11.85 -4.84
N VAL A 374 26.73 11.70 -4.69
CA VAL A 374 27.59 12.60 -3.91
C VAL A 374 28.62 13.24 -4.82
N ARG A 375 28.82 14.55 -4.70
CA ARG A 375 29.79 15.32 -5.47
C ARG A 375 30.78 16.02 -4.55
N GLY A 376 32.02 16.21 -5.02
CA GLY A 376 33.03 17.00 -4.32
C GLY A 376 33.79 16.25 -3.23
N LEU A 377 33.69 14.91 -3.19
CA LEU A 377 34.40 14.09 -2.20
C LEU A 377 35.92 14.26 -2.30
N PRO A 378 36.63 14.49 -1.18
CA PRO A 378 38.09 14.48 -1.18
C PRO A 378 38.59 13.06 -1.47
N GLN A 379 39.54 12.94 -2.39
CA GLN A 379 40.10 11.67 -2.85
C GLN A 379 40.93 11.00 -1.73
N ARG A 380 40.27 10.34 -0.77
CA ARG A 380 40.89 9.57 0.31
C ARG A 380 40.73 8.09 0.02
N HIS A 381 41.84 7.43 -0.34
CA HIS A 381 41.88 5.99 -0.55
C HIS A 381 41.72 5.25 0.80
N GLY A 382 40.69 4.40 0.94
CA GLY A 382 40.54 3.43 2.04
C GLY A 382 39.48 3.73 3.10
N ASP A 383 38.82 4.89 3.04
CA ASP A 383 37.72 5.25 3.97
C ASP A 383 36.37 4.71 3.45
N LYS A 384 35.57 4.09 4.34
CA LYS A 384 34.19 3.70 4.02
C LYS A 384 33.27 4.90 4.28
N LEU A 385 32.61 5.37 3.23
CA LEU A 385 31.64 6.47 3.29
C LEU A 385 30.22 5.95 3.51
N PHE A 386 29.48 6.63 4.38
CA PHE A 386 28.07 6.39 4.60
C PHE A 386 27.37 7.68 5.01
N ILE A 387 26.07 7.76 4.78
CA ILE A 387 25.23 8.86 5.24
C ILE A 387 24.43 8.38 6.43
N LYS A 388 24.55 9.11 7.52
CA LYS A 388 23.64 8.98 8.64
C LYS A 388 22.46 9.91 8.40
N PHE A 389 21.28 9.35 8.33
CA PHE A 389 20.03 10.10 8.26
C PHE A 389 19.37 10.10 9.64
N SER A 390 18.96 11.28 10.09
CA SER A 390 18.27 11.48 11.36
C SER A 390 17.04 12.37 11.22
N GLN A 391 15.94 12.00 11.89
CA GLN A 391 14.70 12.79 11.88
C GLN A 391 14.48 13.49 13.22
N ARG A 392 14.10 14.78 13.17
CA ARG A 392 13.75 15.59 14.35
C ARG A 392 12.37 16.21 14.20
N ASN A 393 11.56 16.14 15.25
CA ASN A 393 10.30 16.90 15.33
C ASN A 393 10.54 18.21 16.08
N LYS A 394 9.81 19.28 15.74
CA LYS A 394 9.98 20.60 16.39
C LYS A 394 9.91 20.55 17.92
N ASN A 395 9.18 19.59 18.49
CA ASN A 395 8.96 19.46 19.94
C ASN A 395 9.93 18.46 20.61
N ASN A 396 10.80 17.78 19.86
CA ASN A 396 11.73 16.79 20.40
C ASN A 396 13.17 17.30 20.31
N LEU A 397 13.87 17.25 21.45
CA LEU A 397 15.30 17.57 21.55
C LEU A 397 16.19 16.45 20.98
N HIS A 398 15.66 15.23 20.79
CA HIS A 398 16.39 14.04 20.35
C HIS A 398 15.91 13.56 18.97
N TYR A 399 16.84 13.00 18.19
CA TYR A 399 16.53 12.35 16.91
C TYR A 399 15.75 11.06 17.12
N ILE A 400 14.68 10.88 16.34
CA ILE A 400 13.68 9.81 16.51
C ILE A 400 14.11 8.53 15.77
N THR A 401 14.94 8.66 14.74
CA THR A 401 15.39 7.54 13.92
C THR A 401 16.79 7.83 13.43
N GLU A 402 17.65 6.82 13.45
CA GLU A 402 19.02 6.88 12.92
C GLU A 402 19.22 5.67 12.00
N LYS A 403 19.54 5.91 10.72
CA LYS A 403 19.92 4.85 9.77
C LYS A 403 21.18 5.24 9.01
N ASN A 404 22.04 4.25 8.78
CA ASN A 404 23.27 4.40 8.01
C ASN A 404 23.05 3.89 6.58
N LEU A 405 23.19 4.78 5.61
CA LEU A 405 23.12 4.51 4.18
C LEU A 405 24.53 4.40 3.61
N SER A 406 24.92 3.26 3.08
CA SER A 406 26.27 3.12 2.51
C SER A 406 26.37 3.80 1.16
N ILE A 407 27.40 4.64 0.98
CA ILE A 407 27.74 5.22 -0.32
C ILE A 407 28.86 4.37 -0.90
N SER A 408 28.54 3.20 -1.42
CA SER A 408 29.51 2.37 -2.13
C SER A 408 29.26 2.51 -3.62
N THR A 409 30.22 3.13 -4.33
CA THR A 409 30.24 3.23 -5.79
C THR A 409 30.43 1.87 -6.47
N GLU A 410 30.90 0.86 -5.74
CA GLU A 410 31.11 -0.51 -6.23
C GLU A 410 29.83 -1.37 -6.18
N SER A 411 28.96 -1.14 -5.20
CA SER A 411 27.64 -1.75 -5.18
C SER A 411 26.73 -0.97 -6.12
N GLN A 412 26.36 -1.52 -7.26
CA GLN A 412 25.29 -1.00 -8.14
C GLN A 412 23.89 -1.04 -7.48
N LYS A 413 23.83 -1.04 -6.14
CA LYS A 413 22.69 -1.33 -5.29
C LYS A 413 22.05 -0.02 -4.87
N LYS A 414 20.86 0.27 -5.40
CA LYS A 414 20.07 1.46 -5.01
C LYS A 414 19.50 1.24 -3.62
N GLN A 415 19.82 2.12 -2.68
CA GLN A 415 19.22 2.11 -1.34
C GLN A 415 18.09 3.12 -1.28
N VAL A 416 16.87 2.62 -1.19
CA VAL A 416 15.65 3.42 -1.01
C VAL A 416 15.08 3.10 0.37
N ILE A 417 14.86 4.13 1.19
CA ILE A 417 14.25 3.99 2.51
C ILE A 417 12.80 4.47 2.45
N ASN A 418 11.87 3.66 2.97
CA ASN A 418 10.50 4.06 3.25
C ASN A 418 10.27 4.20 4.77
N PHE A 419 9.72 5.32 5.22
CA PHE A 419 9.41 5.57 6.63
C PHE A 419 8.25 6.57 6.79
N GLN A 420 7.66 6.64 8.00
CA GLN A 420 6.61 7.61 8.32
C GLN A 420 7.17 8.81 9.08
N SER A 421 6.69 10.01 8.76
CA SER A 421 7.11 11.26 9.39
C SER A 421 5.94 12.21 9.63
N GLU A 422 6.07 13.09 10.61
CA GLU A 422 5.20 14.28 10.63
C GLU A 422 5.60 15.20 9.46
N PRO A 423 4.64 15.89 8.82
CA PRO A 423 4.95 16.86 7.77
C PRO A 423 5.71 18.09 8.30
N THR A 424 5.78 18.27 9.62
CA THR A 424 6.48 19.35 10.31
C THR A 424 7.92 19.00 10.73
N SER A 425 8.36 17.76 10.49
CA SER A 425 9.70 17.31 10.88
C SER A 425 10.81 17.93 10.01
N GLU A 426 12.02 17.91 10.57
CA GLU A 426 13.26 18.21 9.87
C GLU A 426 14.09 16.93 9.72
N LEU A 427 14.69 16.79 8.55
CA LEU A 427 15.55 15.67 8.19
C LEU A 427 17.00 16.14 8.17
N LEU A 428 17.83 15.62 9.07
CA LEU A 428 19.27 15.86 9.09
C LEU A 428 19.99 14.74 8.34
N PHE A 429 20.91 15.13 7.45
CA PHE A 429 21.81 14.23 6.74
C PHE A 429 23.24 14.55 7.14
N GLU A 430 23.97 13.55 7.59
CA GLU A 430 25.37 13.65 7.99
C GLU A 430 26.19 12.70 7.12
N LEU A 431 27.08 13.25 6.30
CA LEU A 431 28.03 12.45 5.55
C LEU A 431 29.17 12.03 6.48
N MET A 432 29.40 10.73 6.62
CA MET A 432 30.36 10.14 7.55
C MET A 432 31.48 9.41 6.81
N SER A 433 32.69 9.46 7.36
CA SER A 433 33.82 8.59 6.99
C SER A 433 34.21 7.69 8.15
N LYS A 434 34.49 6.42 7.86
CA LYS A 434 35.12 5.48 8.78
C LYS A 434 36.42 4.93 8.17
N SER A 435 37.54 5.16 8.85
CA SER A 435 38.85 4.61 8.45
C SER A 435 38.89 3.10 8.61
N SER A 436 39.47 2.41 7.64
CA SER A 436 39.61 0.95 7.63
C SER A 436 40.93 0.45 8.23
N THR A 437 41.82 1.33 8.71
CA THR A 437 43.24 1.01 8.97
C THR A 437 43.71 1.06 10.44
N THR A 438 42.86 1.29 11.44
CA THR A 438 43.32 1.45 12.85
C THR A 438 42.47 0.72 13.91
N ASN A 439 43.14 -0.07 14.76
CA ASN A 439 42.57 -0.95 15.79
C ASN A 439 42.27 -0.29 17.17
N TYR A 440 42.21 1.04 17.28
CA TYR A 440 41.93 1.73 18.56
C TYR A 440 40.88 2.85 18.39
N LEU A 441 39.81 2.77 19.21
CA LEU A 441 38.65 3.68 19.31
C LEU A 441 38.11 4.27 17.99
N ASN A 442 37.31 3.46 17.29
CA ASN A 442 36.54 3.80 16.10
C ASN A 442 35.43 4.84 16.36
N SER A 443 35.70 6.14 16.19
CA SER A 443 34.62 7.13 15.98
C SER A 443 34.53 7.50 14.49
N ALA A 444 33.34 7.34 13.91
CA ALA A 444 33.07 7.83 12.56
C ALA A 444 33.16 9.36 12.56
N LYS A 445 33.80 9.95 11.55
CA LYS A 445 33.97 11.40 11.45
C LYS A 445 32.93 12.01 10.51
N ILE A 446 32.26 13.06 10.98
CA ILE A 446 31.37 13.89 10.15
C ILE A 446 32.22 14.68 9.14
N ILE A 447 31.89 14.53 7.86
CA ILE A 447 32.49 15.26 6.73
C ILE A 447 31.70 16.52 6.41
N GLY A 448 30.37 16.47 6.55
CA GLY A 448 29.50 17.62 6.38
C GLY A 448 28.04 17.26 6.62
N THR A 449 27.21 18.28 6.84
CA THR A 449 25.80 18.09 7.18
C THR A 449 24.88 18.97 6.33
N THR A 450 23.65 18.51 6.14
CA THR A 450 22.58 19.33 5.54
C THR A 450 21.24 18.97 6.16
N THR A 451 20.32 19.93 6.21
CA THR A 451 19.00 19.76 6.83
C THR A 451 17.92 20.10 5.81
N ILE A 452 16.89 19.27 5.75
CA ILE A 452 15.70 19.48 4.92
C ILE A 452 14.48 19.62 5.84
N SER A 453 13.82 20.78 5.78
CA SER A 453 12.52 21.01 6.39
C SER A 453 11.43 20.38 5.52
N LEU A 454 10.68 19.42 6.07
CA LEU A 454 9.58 18.80 5.34
C LEU A 454 8.44 19.78 5.08
N VAL A 455 8.25 20.79 5.94
CA VAL A 455 7.25 21.84 5.74
C VAL A 455 7.48 22.56 4.42
N ASP A 456 8.72 22.91 4.13
CA ASP A 456 9.07 23.67 2.92
C ASP A 456 8.93 22.83 1.67
N VAL A 457 9.15 21.53 1.80
CA VAL A 457 9.08 20.59 0.67
C VAL A 457 7.64 20.15 0.39
N VAL A 458 6.86 19.83 1.43
CA VAL A 458 5.47 19.37 1.30
C VAL A 458 4.53 20.52 0.92
N ASN A 459 4.78 21.74 1.38
CA ASN A 459 3.94 22.90 1.06
C ASN A 459 4.37 23.63 -0.23
N ALA A 460 5.52 23.28 -0.83
CA ALA A 460 5.98 23.86 -2.09
C ALA A 460 5.16 23.32 -3.29
N GLY A 461 3.96 23.89 -3.48
CA GLY A 461 3.31 23.92 -4.79
C GLY A 461 2.70 22.61 -5.28
N GLN A 462 2.08 21.82 -4.39
CA GLN A 462 1.35 20.58 -4.72
C GLN A 462 2.20 19.42 -5.26
N GLN A 463 3.53 19.54 -5.32
CA GLN A 463 4.40 18.45 -5.74
C GLN A 463 4.69 17.52 -4.57
N LEU A 464 4.42 16.22 -4.75
CA LEU A 464 4.68 15.18 -3.75
C LEU A 464 6.08 14.57 -3.91
N SER A 465 7.03 15.31 -4.48
CA SER A 465 8.43 14.88 -4.61
C SER A 465 9.40 16.02 -4.84
N VAL A 466 10.63 15.86 -4.35
CA VAL A 466 11.75 16.77 -4.56
C VAL A 466 13.00 15.95 -4.89
N ASP A 467 13.70 16.32 -5.96
CA ASP A 467 15.01 15.77 -6.33
C ASP A 467 15.93 16.95 -6.65
N ARG A 468 16.88 17.23 -5.75
CA ARG A 468 17.77 18.40 -5.84
C ARG A 468 19.14 18.12 -5.21
N TRP A 469 20.12 18.94 -5.57
CA TRP A 469 21.42 19.00 -4.92
C TRP A 469 21.35 19.87 -3.66
N PHE A 470 21.90 19.36 -2.56
CA PHE A 470 22.05 20.04 -1.28
C PHE A 470 23.53 20.16 -0.96
N GLU A 471 24.01 21.39 -0.77
CA GLU A 471 25.38 21.63 -0.31
C GLU A 471 25.51 21.20 1.15
N LEU A 472 26.59 20.50 1.48
CA LEU A 472 26.91 20.09 2.84
C LEU A 472 27.74 21.17 3.53
N LEU A 473 27.31 21.56 4.73
CA LEU A 473 28.07 22.46 5.59
C LEU A 473 29.22 21.68 6.24
N PRO A 474 30.47 22.16 6.14
CA PRO A 474 31.60 21.51 6.79
C PRO A 474 31.50 21.60 8.32
N PRO A 475 32.10 20.66 9.07
CA PRO A 475 32.28 20.80 10.51
C PRO A 475 33.00 22.13 10.83
N LEU A 476 32.66 22.76 11.95
CA LEU A 476 33.16 24.09 12.37
C LEU A 476 34.70 24.26 12.33
N GLU A 477 35.46 23.17 12.23
CA GLU A 477 36.93 23.15 12.27
C GLU A 477 37.62 23.01 10.90
N SER A 478 36.91 22.76 9.80
CA SER A 478 37.56 22.58 8.48
C SER A 478 37.30 23.75 7.53
N LYS A 479 38.28 24.64 7.39
CA LYS A 479 38.33 25.63 6.30
C LYS A 479 38.83 24.96 5.02
N ASP A 480 38.15 25.24 3.92
CA ASP A 480 38.50 24.94 2.52
C ASP A 480 38.40 23.46 2.08
N THR A 481 37.17 22.98 1.85
CA THR A 481 36.92 21.96 0.82
C THR A 481 36.46 22.66 -0.45
N ASN A 482 37.34 22.73 -1.45
CA ASN A 482 37.03 23.29 -2.77
C ASN A 482 37.28 22.18 -3.81
N PRO A 483 36.26 21.70 -4.54
CA PRO A 483 34.86 22.15 -4.56
C PRO A 483 34.06 21.77 -3.29
N PRO A 484 32.95 22.47 -2.99
CA PRO A 484 32.06 22.13 -1.88
C PRO A 484 31.46 20.74 -2.08
N ILE A 485 31.32 20.00 -0.98
CA ILE A 485 30.69 18.68 -1.01
C ILE A 485 29.19 18.88 -1.12
N SER A 486 28.55 18.18 -2.06
CA SER A 486 27.10 18.25 -2.27
C SER A 486 26.50 16.86 -2.35
N LEU A 487 25.26 16.75 -1.89
CA LEU A 487 24.48 15.53 -1.85
C LEU A 487 23.21 15.70 -2.69
N ARG A 488 23.00 14.83 -3.67
CA ARG A 488 21.73 14.80 -4.42
C ARG A 488 20.77 13.89 -3.68
N ILE A 489 19.71 14.48 -3.13
CA ILE A 489 18.70 13.78 -2.34
C ILE A 489 17.40 13.82 -3.12
N SER A 490 16.79 12.64 -3.27
CA SER A 490 15.42 12.51 -3.76
C SER A 490 14.49 12.09 -2.62
N LEU A 491 13.41 12.82 -2.47
CA LEU A 491 12.33 12.55 -1.53
C LEU A 491 11.01 12.49 -2.29
N SER A 492 10.13 11.58 -1.91
CA SER A 492 8.72 11.62 -2.30
C SER A 492 7.82 11.34 -1.11
N PHE A 493 6.58 11.83 -1.19
CA PHE A 493 5.67 11.92 -0.06
C PHE A 493 4.26 11.46 -0.42
N THR A 494 3.51 11.00 0.57
CA THR A 494 2.04 10.96 0.45
C THR A 494 1.42 12.26 0.94
N PRO A 495 0.21 12.61 0.49
CA PRO A 495 -0.64 13.55 1.20
C PRO A 495 -0.75 13.17 2.70
N PRO A 496 -0.77 14.16 3.62
CA PRO A 496 -0.91 13.88 5.04
C PRO A 496 -2.19 13.11 5.36
N ALA A 497 -2.06 12.04 6.15
CA ALA A 497 -3.15 11.24 6.67
C ALA A 497 -3.11 11.21 8.20
N SER A 498 -4.25 10.93 8.83
CA SER A 498 -4.34 10.88 10.29
C SER A 498 -3.51 9.74 10.87
N ALA A 499 -2.75 10.07 11.91
CA ALA A 499 -1.95 9.13 12.66
C ALA A 499 -2.79 8.46 13.76
N PRO A 500 -2.47 7.21 14.13
CA PRO A 500 -2.99 6.61 15.34
C PRO A 500 -2.55 7.42 16.58
N TYR A 501 -3.44 7.52 17.57
CA TYR A 501 -3.10 7.99 18.92
C TYR A 501 -2.29 6.93 19.64
N MET A 502 -1.29 7.37 20.41
CA MET A 502 -0.49 6.51 21.26
C MET A 502 -0.74 6.89 22.71
N LEU A 503 -1.22 5.93 23.49
CA LEU A 503 -1.51 6.06 24.90
C LEU A 503 -0.64 5.08 25.69
N HIS A 504 -0.08 5.52 26.81
CA HIS A 504 0.77 4.70 27.67
C HIS A 504 0.19 4.66 29.08
N MET A 505 -0.13 3.47 29.57
CA MET A 505 -0.69 3.25 30.90
C MET A 505 0.44 3.02 31.90
N VAL A 506 0.66 3.96 32.82
CA VAL A 506 1.74 3.90 33.80
C VAL A 506 1.18 3.88 35.22
N PRO A 507 1.59 2.94 36.08
CA PRO A 507 1.24 2.93 37.50
C PRO A 507 1.77 4.18 38.20
N SER A 508 0.94 4.84 39.00
CA SER A 508 1.36 5.94 39.87
C SER A 508 1.78 5.36 41.23
N GLY A 509 3.06 5.51 41.60
CA GLY A 509 3.63 5.05 42.88
C GLY A 509 3.18 5.82 44.14
N GLY A 510 1.90 6.21 44.22
CA GLY A 510 1.32 6.99 45.33
C GLY A 510 0.45 6.17 46.31
N VAL A 511 -0.02 6.84 47.38
CA VAL A 511 -0.83 6.24 48.48
C VAL A 511 -2.20 5.70 47.99
N LYS A 512 -2.69 6.20 46.85
CA LYS A 512 -3.78 5.58 46.07
C LYS A 512 -3.14 5.04 44.80
N SER A 513 -3.21 3.72 44.57
CA SER A 513 -2.70 3.08 43.35
C SER A 513 -3.63 3.43 42.18
N HIS A 514 -3.31 4.53 41.48
CA HIS A 514 -3.99 4.94 40.25
C HIS A 514 -3.06 4.75 39.05
N THR A 515 -3.61 4.34 37.91
CA THR A 515 -2.91 4.27 36.63
C THR A 515 -3.08 5.59 35.89
N LEU A 516 -1.98 6.20 35.50
CA LEU A 516 -1.96 7.39 34.64
C LEU A 516 -1.89 6.96 33.17
N VAL A 517 -2.85 7.40 32.38
CA VAL A 517 -2.80 7.26 30.92
C VAL A 517 -2.12 8.51 30.36
N LEU A 518 -0.97 8.33 29.73
CA LEU A 518 -0.15 9.39 29.15
C LEU A 518 -0.25 9.40 27.62
N ASP A 519 -0.13 10.56 26.99
CA ASP A 519 0.01 10.67 25.54
C ASP A 519 1.45 10.33 25.08
N LYS A 520 1.71 10.37 23.76
CA LYS A 520 3.05 10.14 23.20
C LYS A 520 4.14 11.08 23.76
N ALA A 521 3.76 12.30 24.18
CA ALA A 521 4.68 13.29 24.72
C ALA A 521 4.87 13.15 26.24
N GLY A 522 4.17 12.21 26.89
CA GLY A 522 4.22 11.98 28.33
C GLY A 522 3.28 12.88 29.14
N ASN A 523 2.37 13.60 28.48
CA ASN A 523 1.39 14.42 29.19
C ASN A 523 0.24 13.55 29.71
N PRO A 524 -0.27 13.80 30.92
CA PRO A 524 -1.41 13.06 31.46
C PRO A 524 -2.68 13.35 30.66
N VAL A 525 -3.35 12.28 30.22
CA VAL A 525 -4.64 12.31 29.52
C VAL A 525 -5.77 12.06 30.49
N ILE A 526 -5.67 10.99 31.27
CA ILE A 526 -6.66 10.60 32.29
C ILE A 526 -6.00 9.71 33.34
N GLY A 527 -6.32 9.91 34.61
CA GLY A 527 -6.02 8.96 35.68
C GLY A 527 -7.15 7.94 35.82
N VAL A 528 -6.85 6.66 35.95
CA VAL A 528 -7.84 5.59 36.08
C VAL A 528 -7.49 4.73 37.28
N TYR A 529 -8.47 4.39 38.12
CA TYR A 529 -8.28 3.46 39.23
C TYR A 529 -9.52 2.61 39.52
N MET A 530 -9.30 1.48 40.17
CA MET A 530 -10.37 0.58 40.58
C MET A 530 -10.83 0.89 42.01
N ARG A 531 -12.14 1.12 42.18
CA ARG A 531 -12.80 1.30 43.48
C ARG A 531 -13.63 0.05 43.82
N CYS A 532 -13.49 -0.46 45.04
CA CYS A 532 -14.36 -1.52 45.55
C CYS A 532 -15.44 -0.90 46.43
N VAL A 533 -16.71 -1.15 46.10
CA VAL A 533 -17.86 -0.72 46.91
C VAL A 533 -18.47 -1.95 47.58
N ASP A 534 -18.51 -1.95 48.91
CA ASP A 534 -19.25 -2.91 49.74
C ASP A 534 -19.10 -4.41 49.36
N LYS A 535 -17.86 -4.85 49.07
CA LYS A 535 -17.47 -6.25 48.77
C LYS A 535 -17.97 -6.82 47.42
N SER A 536 -18.70 -6.04 46.61
CA SER A 536 -18.99 -6.22 45.17
C SER A 536 -20.19 -5.32 44.84
N PRO A 537 -20.12 -4.42 43.84
CA PRO A 537 -19.27 -4.47 42.65
C PRO A 537 -18.04 -3.54 42.64
N TYR A 538 -17.12 -3.81 41.70
CA TYR A 538 -15.98 -2.95 41.38
C TYR A 538 -16.39 -1.85 40.39
N GLU A 539 -15.88 -0.65 40.57
CA GLU A 539 -16.08 0.50 39.69
C GLU A 539 -14.72 1.01 39.18
N VAL A 540 -14.63 1.29 37.87
CA VAL A 540 -13.50 2.00 37.28
C VAL A 540 -13.78 3.49 37.34
N ILE A 541 -12.92 4.24 38.02
CA ILE A 541 -13.05 5.69 38.20
C ILE A 541 -12.02 6.41 37.36
N GLY A 542 -12.48 7.39 36.58
CA GLY A 542 -11.66 8.32 35.82
C GLY A 542 -11.49 9.64 36.56
N VAL A 543 -10.24 10.08 36.70
CA VAL A 543 -9.81 11.32 37.33
C VAL A 543 -9.18 12.22 36.27
N LEU A 544 -9.69 13.43 36.13
CA LEU A 544 -9.06 14.49 35.33
C LEU A 544 -8.61 15.59 36.29
N GLU A 545 -7.47 16.22 36.02
CA GLU A 545 -6.89 17.28 36.89
C GLU A 545 -7.85 18.45 37.16
N SER A 546 -8.91 18.61 36.37
CA SER A 546 -9.86 19.72 36.45
C SER A 546 -11.33 19.32 36.62
N ARG A 547 -11.66 18.05 36.92
CA ARG A 547 -13.06 17.57 37.06
C ARG A 547 -13.25 16.62 38.25
N GLU A 548 -14.50 16.50 38.71
CA GLU A 548 -14.89 15.48 39.69
C GLU A 548 -14.65 14.06 39.16
N ASP A 549 -14.29 13.14 40.06
CA ASP A 549 -14.17 11.71 39.79
C ASP A 549 -15.42 11.20 39.06
N SER A 550 -15.21 10.61 37.88
CA SER A 550 -16.28 10.10 37.03
C SER A 550 -16.25 8.58 37.00
N ILE A 551 -17.42 7.93 37.13
CA ILE A 551 -17.51 6.47 36.98
C ILE A 551 -17.45 6.14 35.49
N LEU A 552 -16.39 5.46 35.06
CA LEU A 552 -16.16 5.08 33.67
C LEU A 552 -16.69 3.68 33.34
N ALA A 553 -16.62 2.76 34.30
CA ALA A 553 -17.18 1.41 34.14
C ALA A 553 -17.64 0.83 35.48
N LYS A 554 -18.62 -0.08 35.42
CA LYS A 554 -19.12 -0.85 36.56
C LYS A 554 -19.04 -2.33 36.24
N LYS A 555 -18.56 -3.15 37.18
CA LYS A 555 -18.48 -4.60 36.99
C LYS A 555 -19.88 -5.22 37.07
N GLU A 556 -20.28 -5.95 36.03
CA GLU A 556 -21.58 -6.62 35.92
C GLU A 556 -21.36 -8.10 35.55
N GLY A 557 -21.57 -8.99 36.52
CA GLY A 557 -21.31 -10.44 36.33
C GLY A 557 -19.85 -10.73 35.99
N ALA A 558 -19.62 -11.36 34.83
CA ALA A 558 -18.28 -11.64 34.30
C ALA A 558 -17.72 -10.51 33.42
N GLY A 559 -18.49 -9.44 33.16
CA GLY A 559 -18.13 -8.32 32.30
C GLY A 559 -18.19 -6.97 33.00
N TRP A 560 -18.24 -5.92 32.19
CA TRP A 560 -18.19 -4.51 32.58
C TRP A 560 -19.18 -3.70 31.75
N SER A 561 -20.02 -2.93 32.41
CA SER A 561 -20.84 -1.88 31.79
C SER A 561 -20.03 -0.58 31.75
N LEU A 562 -19.74 -0.07 30.56
CA LEU A 562 -18.91 1.10 30.30
C LEU A 562 -19.77 2.32 29.94
N MET A 563 -19.31 3.50 30.36
CA MET A 563 -19.83 4.81 29.96
C MET A 563 -21.36 4.92 30.08
N ASP A 564 -21.88 4.75 31.29
CA ASP A 564 -23.33 4.79 31.57
C ASP A 564 -24.14 3.75 30.76
N SER A 565 -23.60 2.52 30.66
CA SER A 565 -24.19 1.39 29.92
C SER A 565 -24.29 1.59 28.41
N GLN A 566 -23.48 2.49 27.82
CA GLN A 566 -23.35 2.61 26.37
C GLN A 566 -22.63 1.41 25.74
N TRP A 567 -21.76 0.75 26.50
CA TRP A 567 -21.01 -0.40 26.03
C TRP A 567 -21.00 -1.54 27.06
N ASP A 568 -21.24 -2.76 26.60
CA ASP A 568 -21.08 -4.00 27.39
C ASP A 568 -19.76 -4.68 26.98
N PHE A 569 -18.81 -4.74 27.91
CA PHE A 569 -17.49 -5.34 27.72
C PHE A 569 -17.39 -6.67 28.47
N ARG A 570 -17.15 -7.78 27.76
CA ARG A 570 -17.16 -9.11 28.38
C ARG A 570 -16.17 -10.07 27.75
N PRO A 571 -15.67 -11.06 28.53
CA PRO A 571 -14.85 -12.13 27.99
C PRO A 571 -15.66 -13.04 27.05
N ARG A 572 -15.01 -13.54 26.00
CA ARG A 572 -15.58 -14.54 25.09
C ARG A 572 -15.04 -15.93 25.42
N ASN A 573 -15.86 -16.94 25.18
CA ASN A 573 -15.48 -18.35 25.33
C ASN A 573 -14.56 -18.84 24.20
N LYS A 574 -14.63 -18.24 23.00
CA LYS A 574 -13.80 -18.58 21.83
C LYS A 574 -13.54 -17.35 20.94
N PRO A 575 -12.31 -17.15 20.43
CA PRO A 575 -11.07 -17.84 20.86
C PRO A 575 -10.74 -17.56 22.34
N GLU A 576 -9.94 -18.43 22.98
CA GLU A 576 -9.50 -18.21 24.38
C GLU A 576 -8.80 -16.85 24.53
N ASN A 577 -8.96 -16.21 25.68
CA ASN A 577 -8.41 -14.88 25.99
C ASN A 577 -8.86 -13.75 25.02
N SER A 578 -10.04 -13.90 24.39
CA SER A 578 -10.64 -12.80 23.62
C SER A 578 -11.76 -12.11 24.41
N TYR A 579 -11.95 -10.83 24.10
CA TYR A 579 -13.00 -10.01 24.69
C TYR A 579 -13.89 -9.43 23.60
N GLU A 580 -15.14 -9.12 23.91
CA GLU A 580 -16.01 -8.33 23.05
C GLU A 580 -16.53 -7.10 23.78
N LEU A 581 -16.63 -6.01 23.02
CA LEU A 581 -17.24 -4.76 23.41
C LEU A 581 -18.45 -4.53 22.49
N LEU A 582 -19.63 -4.43 23.09
CA LEU A 582 -20.91 -4.32 22.39
C LEU A 582 -21.55 -2.97 22.69
N GLY A 583 -21.76 -2.17 21.65
CA GLY A 583 -22.49 -0.90 21.72
C GLY A 583 -23.15 -0.61 20.38
N GLU A 584 -23.00 0.61 19.88
CA GLU A 584 -23.45 0.96 18.51
C GLU A 584 -22.74 0.11 17.44
N THR A 585 -21.48 -0.21 17.68
CA THR A 585 -20.67 -1.12 16.88
C THR A 585 -20.21 -2.30 17.74
N LYS A 586 -19.79 -3.39 17.10
CA LYS A 586 -19.18 -4.52 17.79
C LYS A 586 -17.67 -4.46 17.61
N VAL A 587 -16.92 -4.47 18.71
CA VAL A 587 -15.46 -4.58 18.70
C VAL A 587 -15.05 -5.89 19.37
N ILE A 588 -14.19 -6.67 18.73
CA ILE A 588 -13.62 -7.89 19.29
C ILE A 588 -12.12 -7.70 19.47
N PHE A 589 -11.63 -8.05 20.65
CA PHE A 589 -10.22 -8.03 21.00
C PHE A 589 -9.64 -9.42 20.77
N PHE A 590 -8.87 -9.57 19.70
CA PHE A 590 -8.20 -10.81 19.33
C PHE A 590 -6.77 -10.87 19.86
N PRO A 591 -6.34 -12.00 20.44
CA PRO A 591 -4.94 -12.22 20.78
C PRO A 591 -4.01 -12.15 19.55
N GLY A 592 -2.85 -11.54 19.74
CA GLY A 592 -1.83 -11.27 18.73
C GLY A 592 -2.11 -10.05 17.85
N LYS A 593 -1.13 -9.77 16.97
CA LYS A 593 -1.26 -8.78 15.90
C LYS A 593 -2.11 -9.35 14.75
N LYS A 594 -3.20 -8.67 14.38
CA LYS A 594 -4.15 -9.07 13.33
C LYS A 594 -4.36 -7.96 12.30
N LEU A 595 -4.83 -8.32 11.11
CA LEU A 595 -5.15 -7.38 10.02
C LEU A 595 -3.94 -6.48 9.69
N ASP A 596 -4.11 -5.16 9.69
CA ASP A 596 -3.05 -4.17 9.40
C ASP A 596 -1.79 -4.30 10.28
N TYR A 597 -1.85 -5.02 11.40
CA TYR A 597 -0.72 -5.22 12.31
C TYR A 597 0.02 -6.55 12.07
N GLU A 598 -0.46 -7.44 11.19
CA GLU A 598 0.15 -8.75 10.94
C GLU A 598 1.59 -8.65 10.45
N THR A 599 2.50 -9.35 11.15
CA THR A 599 3.92 -9.47 10.79
C THR A 599 4.14 -10.81 10.07
N LYS A 600 4.73 -10.77 8.87
CA LYS A 600 4.85 -11.96 8.00
C LYS A 600 5.94 -12.97 8.39
N HIS A 601 6.83 -12.64 9.33
CA HIS A 601 8.07 -13.41 9.54
C HIS A 601 8.42 -13.74 11.00
N SER A 602 7.52 -13.59 11.97
CA SER A 602 7.81 -14.06 13.32
C SER A 602 7.32 -15.50 13.50
N SER A 603 8.26 -16.45 13.36
CA SER A 603 8.10 -17.81 13.86
C SER A 603 8.21 -17.87 15.41
N GLN A 604 7.89 -16.78 16.12
CA GLN A 604 8.03 -16.70 17.57
C GLN A 604 6.65 -16.74 18.22
N LYS A 605 6.41 -17.80 19.01
CA LYS A 605 5.27 -17.89 19.93
C LYS A 605 5.17 -16.65 20.86
N ASP A 606 6.26 -15.94 21.07
CA ASP A 606 6.36 -14.79 21.98
C ASP A 606 5.58 -13.52 21.55
N GLU A 607 5.22 -13.35 20.26
CA GLU A 607 4.40 -12.20 19.82
C GLU A 607 2.89 -12.42 20.02
N HIS A 608 2.41 -13.66 20.09
CA HIS A 608 0.98 -13.93 20.25
C HIS A 608 0.48 -13.62 21.67
N ASP A 609 1.34 -13.76 22.69
CA ASP A 609 0.95 -13.63 24.09
C ASP A 609 0.99 -12.18 24.62
N ASN A 610 1.69 -11.28 23.91
CA ASN A 610 1.92 -9.91 24.39
C ASN A 610 1.07 -8.84 23.70
N PHE A 611 0.37 -9.17 22.61
CA PHE A 611 -0.42 -8.22 21.85
C PHE A 611 -1.89 -8.60 21.80
N THR A 612 -2.76 -7.60 21.74
CA THR A 612 -4.19 -7.76 21.51
C THR A 612 -4.65 -6.75 20.47
N THR A 613 -5.22 -7.22 19.36
CA THR A 613 -5.78 -6.36 18.32
C THR A 613 -7.27 -6.13 18.54
N ALA A 614 -7.71 -4.88 18.65
CA ALA A 614 -9.12 -4.53 18.67
C ALA A 614 -9.65 -4.37 17.23
N VAL A 615 -10.69 -5.13 16.89
CA VAL A 615 -11.24 -5.22 15.54
C VAL A 615 -12.72 -4.88 15.57
N GLU A 616 -13.11 -3.83 14.85
CA GLU A 616 -14.49 -3.43 14.62
C GLU A 616 -15.12 -4.31 13.53
N PHE A 617 -16.33 -4.80 13.80
CA PHE A 617 -17.19 -5.45 12.81
C PHE A 617 -18.44 -4.59 12.61
N SER A 618 -18.67 -4.22 11.36
CA SER A 618 -19.84 -3.46 10.92
C SER A 618 -20.29 -3.95 9.55
N PRO A 619 -21.50 -3.58 9.07
CA PRO A 619 -21.91 -3.87 7.69
C PRO A 619 -20.91 -3.35 6.65
N GLU A 620 -20.19 -2.27 6.96
CA GLU A 620 -19.14 -1.70 6.11
C GLU A 620 -17.81 -2.45 6.21
N ASN A 621 -17.57 -3.20 7.29
CA ASN A 621 -16.34 -3.96 7.54
C ASN A 621 -16.67 -5.39 8.05
N PRO A 622 -17.31 -6.24 7.23
CA PRO A 622 -17.79 -7.55 7.67
C PRO A 622 -16.65 -8.52 8.02
N TYR A 623 -15.46 -8.32 7.47
CA TYR A 623 -14.26 -9.11 7.75
C TYR A 623 -13.32 -8.48 8.78
N GLY A 624 -13.80 -7.43 9.44
CA GLY A 624 -13.09 -6.73 10.51
C GLY A 624 -12.23 -5.58 10.02
N LYS A 625 -12.25 -4.48 10.77
CA LYS A 625 -11.35 -3.34 10.63
C LYS A 625 -10.55 -3.18 11.92
N ALA A 626 -9.23 -3.20 11.84
CA ALA A 626 -8.39 -2.98 13.02
C ALA A 626 -8.50 -1.52 13.50
N VAL A 627 -9.02 -1.32 14.71
CA VAL A 627 -9.24 0.01 15.31
C VAL A 627 -8.24 0.34 16.41
N ALA A 628 -7.64 -0.67 17.05
CA ALA A 628 -6.53 -0.46 17.99
C ALA A 628 -5.61 -1.67 18.11
N LEU A 629 -4.41 -1.44 18.65
CA LEU A 629 -3.47 -2.48 19.08
C LEU A 629 -3.05 -2.18 20.53
N LEU A 630 -3.20 -3.16 21.41
CA LEU A 630 -2.76 -3.12 22.79
C LEU A 630 -1.52 -4.01 22.97
N ASP A 631 -0.46 -3.42 23.50
CA ASP A 631 0.71 -4.13 24.01
C ASP A 631 0.53 -4.39 25.51
N LEU A 632 0.31 -5.65 25.86
CA LEU A 632 0.11 -6.11 27.24
C LEU A 632 1.40 -6.07 28.06
N LYS A 633 2.57 -6.13 27.41
CA LYS A 633 3.86 -6.13 28.07
C LYS A 633 4.24 -4.73 28.53
N PHE A 634 3.98 -3.71 27.71
CA PHE A 634 4.36 -2.33 27.98
C PHE A 634 3.18 -1.42 28.34
N GLY A 635 1.94 -1.91 28.33
CA GLY A 635 0.75 -1.09 28.62
C GLY A 635 0.54 0.02 27.59
N VAL A 636 0.93 -0.21 26.33
CA VAL A 636 0.82 0.76 25.25
C VAL A 636 -0.41 0.46 24.41
N LEU A 637 -1.29 1.44 24.24
CA LEU A 637 -2.48 1.35 23.41
C LEU A 637 -2.36 2.31 22.23
N GLN A 638 -2.38 1.74 21.02
CA GLN A 638 -2.41 2.46 19.75
C GLN A 638 -3.84 2.49 19.21
N VAL A 639 -4.47 3.67 19.10
CA VAL A 639 -5.88 3.83 18.66
C VAL A 639 -5.95 4.56 17.32
N LYS A 640 -6.63 3.99 16.32
CA LYS A 640 -6.81 4.59 14.99
C LYS A 640 -8.02 5.51 14.88
N GLU A 641 -9.05 5.28 15.70
CA GLU A 641 -10.36 5.92 15.57
C GLU A 641 -10.69 6.83 16.77
N ASP A 642 -11.14 8.05 16.49
CA ASP A 642 -11.42 9.06 17.53
C ASP A 642 -12.52 8.57 18.50
N TRP A 643 -13.57 7.93 17.99
CA TRP A 643 -14.69 7.41 18.77
C TRP A 643 -14.27 6.30 19.75
N PHE A 644 -13.18 5.58 19.44
CA PHE A 644 -12.72 4.45 20.22
C PHE A 644 -11.68 4.84 21.29
N LEU A 645 -11.26 6.10 21.36
CA LEU A 645 -10.26 6.56 22.33
C LEU A 645 -10.61 6.21 23.77
N LEU A 646 -11.77 6.66 24.25
CA LEU A 646 -12.20 6.40 25.62
C LEU A 646 -12.66 4.95 25.84
N PRO A 647 -13.55 4.36 25.02
CA PRO A 647 -13.94 2.95 25.17
C PRO A 647 -12.74 2.00 25.11
N GLY A 648 -11.81 2.23 24.18
CA GLY A 648 -10.59 1.47 24.02
C GLY A 648 -9.64 1.61 25.21
N THR A 649 -9.49 2.81 25.76
CA THR A 649 -8.67 3.05 26.97
C THR A 649 -9.24 2.29 28.17
N ILE A 650 -10.55 2.36 28.40
CA ILE A 650 -11.19 1.66 29.52
C ILE A 650 -11.08 0.14 29.32
N SER A 651 -11.36 -0.35 28.11
CA SER A 651 -11.28 -1.77 27.78
C SER A 651 -9.86 -2.32 27.98
N ALA A 652 -8.84 -1.59 27.51
CA ALA A 652 -7.44 -1.98 27.68
C ALA A 652 -7.04 -2.07 29.16
N TYR A 653 -7.49 -1.12 29.99
CA TYR A 653 -7.28 -1.17 31.44
C TYR A 653 -7.94 -2.40 32.07
N CYS A 654 -9.18 -2.71 31.70
CA CYS A 654 -9.88 -3.91 32.17
C CYS A 654 -9.16 -5.20 31.75
N ILE A 655 -8.66 -5.29 30.51
CA ILE A 655 -7.90 -6.45 30.01
C ILE A 655 -6.62 -6.64 30.82
N LEU A 656 -5.84 -5.57 31.05
CA LEU A 656 -4.61 -5.63 31.84
C LEU A 656 -4.89 -6.07 33.28
N TYR A 657 -5.98 -5.56 33.87
CA TYR A 657 -6.42 -5.94 35.20
C TYR A 657 -6.85 -7.41 35.28
N ASP A 658 -7.62 -7.90 34.30
CA ASP A 658 -8.05 -9.30 34.28
C ASP A 658 -6.89 -10.27 34.04
N ALA A 659 -5.91 -9.89 33.23
CA ALA A 659 -4.73 -10.71 32.92
C ALA A 659 -3.75 -10.85 34.10
N TYR A 660 -3.63 -9.82 34.94
CA TYR A 660 -2.53 -9.72 35.91
C TYR A 660 -2.94 -9.19 37.31
N GLY A 661 -4.21 -8.94 37.55
CA GLY A 661 -4.75 -8.50 38.85
C GLY A 661 -4.22 -7.14 39.31
N ARG A 662 -3.86 -7.02 40.59
CA ARG A 662 -3.18 -5.81 41.13
C ARG A 662 -1.65 -5.87 41.01
N GLU A 663 -1.12 -6.92 40.39
CA GLU A 663 0.33 -7.14 40.30
C GLU A 663 0.95 -6.59 39.02
N TRP A 664 0.17 -6.34 37.95
CA TRP A 664 0.74 -5.68 36.76
C TRP A 664 1.28 -4.28 37.06
N GLU A 665 0.67 -3.57 38.00
CA GLU A 665 1.14 -2.26 38.45
C GLU A 665 2.57 -2.36 39.01
N LYS A 666 2.94 -3.49 39.63
CA LYS A 666 4.31 -3.76 40.10
C LYS A 666 5.24 -4.21 38.98
N LYS A 667 4.71 -4.94 37.99
CA LYS A 667 5.46 -5.45 36.83
C LYS A 667 5.93 -4.30 35.93
N LEU A 668 5.10 -3.28 35.72
CA LEU A 668 5.46 -2.10 34.92
C LEU A 668 6.51 -1.21 35.62
N ASP A 669 6.44 -1.09 36.95
CA ASP A 669 7.37 -0.29 37.77
C ASP A 669 8.81 -0.84 37.74
N THR A 670 8.99 -2.13 37.40
CA THR A 670 10.30 -2.76 37.24
C THR A 670 10.92 -2.60 35.84
N MET A 671 10.21 -2.01 34.88
CA MET A 671 10.67 -1.88 33.48
C MET A 671 11.17 -0.46 33.18
N THR A 672 12.27 -0.34 32.43
CA THR A 672 12.95 0.96 32.23
C THR A 672 12.30 1.80 31.13
N GLN A 673 12.27 3.13 31.28
CA GLN A 673 11.78 4.06 30.25
C GLN A 673 12.51 3.95 28.89
N GLU A 674 13.73 3.41 28.87
CA GLU A 674 14.50 3.19 27.64
C GLU A 674 13.93 2.03 26.80
N GLU A 675 13.42 0.96 27.42
CA GLU A 675 12.80 -0.18 26.72
C GLU A 675 11.46 0.21 26.07
N CYS A 676 10.71 1.16 26.65
CA CYS A 676 9.47 1.69 26.04
C CYS A 676 9.71 2.60 24.82
N ARG A 677 10.89 3.25 24.71
CA ARG A 677 11.21 4.12 23.56
C ARG A 677 11.42 3.32 22.28
N ASP A 678 11.97 2.12 22.38
CA ASP A 678 12.15 1.20 21.25
C ASP A 678 10.82 0.87 20.57
N PHE A 679 9.68 0.89 21.28
CA PHE A 679 8.36 0.65 20.67
C PHE A 679 7.86 1.82 19.79
N SER A 680 8.18 3.07 20.14
CA SER A 680 7.86 4.23 19.29
C SER A 680 8.67 4.22 17.98
N VAL A 681 9.82 3.54 18.02
CA VAL A 681 10.71 3.29 16.89
C VAL A 681 10.24 2.04 16.13
N ILE A 682 9.81 0.97 16.80
CA ILE A 682 9.26 -0.25 16.18
C ILE A 682 7.91 0.02 15.50
N SER A 683 7.00 0.81 16.05
CA SER A 683 5.76 1.21 15.36
C SER A 683 5.99 2.13 14.14
N ALA A 684 7.13 2.83 14.10
CA ALA A 684 7.62 3.54 12.90
C ALA A 684 8.37 2.62 11.92
N LEU A 685 8.85 1.45 12.38
CA LEU A 685 9.63 0.47 11.62
C LEU A 685 8.82 -0.75 11.14
N ASP A 686 7.70 -1.10 11.76
CA ASP A 686 6.78 -2.17 11.34
C ASP A 686 5.99 -1.75 10.08
N GLY A 687 6.03 -0.46 9.72
CA GLY A 687 5.65 0.05 8.40
C GLY A 687 6.81 0.26 7.43
N SER A 688 8.06 0.01 7.85
CA SER A 688 9.23 0.08 6.96
C SER A 688 9.38 -1.25 6.24
N GLY A 689 9.03 -1.26 4.95
CA GLY A 689 9.59 -2.25 4.04
C GLY A 689 11.10 -2.30 4.24
N ARG A 690 11.63 -3.52 4.38
CA ARG A 690 13.07 -3.78 4.45
C ARG A 690 13.79 -3.08 3.30
N GLU A 691 15.09 -2.84 3.48
CA GLU A 691 16.01 -2.60 2.36
C GLU A 691 15.72 -3.63 1.26
N GLU A 692 15.19 -3.18 0.12
CA GLU A 692 15.10 -4.04 -1.07
C GLU A 692 16.52 -4.17 -1.61
N ASP A 693 17.18 -5.21 -1.13
CA ASP A 693 18.60 -5.38 -1.27
C ASP A 693 18.89 -6.16 -2.56
N CYS A 694 18.64 -5.56 -3.74
CA CYS A 694 18.73 -6.22 -5.05
C CYS A 694 20.18 -6.56 -5.50
N SER A 695 20.46 -7.84 -5.69
CA SER A 695 21.73 -8.39 -6.18
C SER A 695 21.69 -8.72 -7.68
N GLY A 696 22.83 -8.51 -8.34
CA GLY A 696 23.17 -8.95 -9.70
C GLY A 696 24.50 -9.72 -9.68
N ALA A 697 24.61 -10.69 -10.59
CA ALA A 697 25.61 -11.76 -10.68
C ALA A 697 27.09 -11.42 -10.39
N SER A 698 27.77 -12.34 -9.69
CA SER A 698 29.23 -12.49 -9.73
C SER A 698 29.61 -13.71 -10.57
N ILE A 699 30.44 -13.49 -11.59
CA ILE A 699 31.17 -14.51 -12.35
C ILE A 699 32.57 -14.67 -11.73
N GLY A 700 32.99 -15.92 -11.53
CA GLY A 700 34.38 -16.36 -11.71
C GLY A 700 35.19 -16.68 -10.45
N GLY A 701 35.33 -17.99 -10.16
CA GLY A 701 36.31 -18.51 -9.20
C GLY A 701 36.34 -20.05 -9.24
N ASP A 702 37.28 -20.58 -10.00
CA ASP A 702 37.57 -21.99 -10.31
C ASP A 702 37.80 -22.89 -9.08
N GLY A 703 37.43 -24.18 -9.16
CA GLY A 703 37.80 -25.15 -8.12
C GLY A 703 37.04 -26.49 -8.05
N GLY A 704 37.23 -27.36 -9.06
CA GLY A 704 37.48 -28.80 -8.85
C GLY A 704 36.37 -29.73 -8.35
N GLY A 705 35.82 -30.53 -9.28
CA GLY A 705 35.77 -32.00 -9.19
C GLY A 705 34.68 -32.68 -8.36
N GLY A 706 33.87 -33.51 -9.04
CA GLY A 706 33.11 -34.58 -8.38
C GLY A 706 31.84 -34.98 -9.12
N ASP A 707 31.94 -35.99 -9.98
CA ASP A 707 30.82 -36.77 -10.54
C ASP A 707 29.77 -37.13 -9.48
N CYS A 708 28.49 -37.16 -9.88
CA CYS A 708 27.60 -38.32 -9.71
C CYS A 708 26.25 -38.11 -10.41
N SER A 709 25.94 -39.10 -11.23
CA SER A 709 24.81 -39.34 -12.12
C SER A 709 23.42 -39.47 -11.48
N GLY A 710 22.40 -38.93 -12.17
CA GLY A 710 21.27 -39.68 -12.76
C GLY A 710 20.16 -40.26 -11.86
N GLY A 711 18.90 -39.99 -12.22
CA GLY A 711 17.77 -40.84 -11.81
C GLY A 711 16.39 -40.17 -11.84
N SER A 712 15.75 -40.18 -13.02
CA SER A 712 14.32 -39.91 -13.22
C SER A 712 13.46 -41.15 -12.88
N CYS A 713 12.13 -40.99 -12.97
CA CYS A 713 10.99 -41.94 -12.93
C CYS A 713 10.60 -42.52 -11.56
N GLY A 714 9.32 -42.62 -11.15
CA GLY A 714 8.04 -42.48 -11.84
C GLY A 714 7.17 -43.72 -11.62
N GLY A 715 6.07 -43.59 -10.86
CA GLY A 715 4.83 -44.36 -11.07
C GLY A 715 4.53 -45.61 -10.23
N ALA A 716 3.23 -45.70 -9.91
CA ALA A 716 2.38 -46.89 -9.71
C ALA A 716 2.16 -47.47 -8.29
N THR A 717 1.00 -47.07 -7.75
CA THR A 717 -0.05 -47.87 -7.09
C THR A 717 0.04 -49.40 -7.12
N CYS A 718 -0.24 -50.03 -5.95
CA CYS A 718 -1.33 -51.01 -5.77
C CYS A 718 -1.43 -51.45 -4.30
N GLY A 719 -2.66 -51.48 -3.78
CA GLY A 719 -2.98 -51.92 -2.43
C GLY A 719 -3.08 -53.44 -2.26
N GLY A 720 -3.24 -53.85 -1.00
CA GLY A 720 -3.53 -55.21 -0.60
C GLY A 720 -3.48 -55.35 0.92
N GLY A 721 -4.65 -55.25 1.56
CA GLY A 721 -4.83 -55.54 2.98
C GLY A 721 -5.25 -56.99 3.23
N CYS A 722 -4.92 -57.49 4.43
CA CYS A 722 -5.58 -58.54 5.22
C CYS A 722 -4.78 -58.60 6.54
N GLY A 723 -5.30 -58.17 7.69
CA GLY A 723 -6.18 -58.93 8.61
C GLY A 723 -5.30 -59.63 9.66
N GLY A 724 -5.51 -59.59 10.98
CA GLY A 724 -6.53 -59.04 11.86
C GLY A 724 -6.21 -59.44 13.32
N CYS A 725 -7.10 -59.05 14.24
CA CYS A 725 -7.29 -59.52 15.64
C CYS A 725 -6.46 -58.91 16.78
N GLY A 726 -7.18 -58.25 17.69
CA GLY A 726 -7.01 -58.43 19.14
C GLY A 726 -7.24 -57.17 20.01
N GLY A 727 -8.45 -57.01 20.56
CA GLY A 727 -8.73 -56.10 21.69
C GLY A 727 -9.95 -55.22 21.51
#